data_AF-A0A485PND5-F1
#
_entry.id   AF-A0A485PND5-F1
#
_cell.length_a   1.000
_cell.length_b   1.000
_cell.length_c   1.000
_cell.angle_alpha   90.00
_cell.angle_beta   90.00
_cell.angle_gamma   90.00
#
_symmetry.space_group_name_H-M   'P 1'
#
loop_
_entity.id
_entity.type
_entity.pdbx_description
1 polymer ?
#
loop_
_entity_poly.entity_id
_entity_poly.type
_entity_poly.pdbx_seq_one_letter_code
_entity_poly.pdbx_strand_id
1 'polypeptide(L)'
;MAENSKNSAVFRMRDVVLFEKKIYLSECKIGNGKSYRGTMSKTKNGVTCQKWSDNAPHKPNYSPDKYPLEGLEENYCRNPDNDEDGPWCYTTDPSKRFDYCDIPECEDECMHCSGENYEGKISKTISGIECQSWNSQTPHAHGYIPSKFPNKNLKMNYCRNPDGEPRPWCFTTDPNKRWEFCDIPRCTTPPPTSGPTYECLKGKGENYRGKVSLTVSGHTCQRWSEQTPHKHNRTPENFPCKNLDENYCRNPDGETTPWCYTTNSEVRWEYCQIPSCESSPLSSEHLDTPVSVPPEQTPVVQECYQGNGQSYRGTSSTTITGKKCQPWSSMVPHRHVKTPERYPDAGLTMNYCRNPDADKSPWCYTTDPSVRWEFCNLKKCPDREESATKSPTVSQVPSAEDPSESDCMFGNGKGYRGKRATTVSGIPCQEWGAQEPHRHGIFTPVTNPQSGLEKNYCRNPDGDVNGPWCYTMSPRKLFDYCDVPQCVSASFDCGKPQVEPKKCPGRVVGGCVANPHSWPWQISLRTRFGKHFCGGTLIAPEWVLTAAHCLERSSRPAAYKVILGAHRELNLEADIQDIEVSKLFLEPTRADIALLKLSRSAVITSKVIPACLPPPNYVVADRTLCYITGWGDTQGTFGAGLLKEAQLPVIENKVCNRYEYLNGRVKSTELCAGNLAGGTDSCQGDSGGPLVCFEKDKYILQGVTSWGLGCARPNKPGVYVRVSRFVPWIEGIMRNN
;
A
#
# COMPACT_ATOMS: atom_id res chain seq x y z
N MET A 1 -5.43 -13.75 30.01
CA MET A 1 -6.59 -14.48 29.46
C MET A 1 -6.10 -15.82 28.95
N ALA A 2 -6.89 -16.89 29.08
CA ALA A 2 -6.59 -18.20 28.47
C ALA A 2 -7.01 -18.25 26.98
N GLU A 3 -7.93 -17.37 26.60
CA GLU A 3 -8.43 -17.21 25.24
C GLU A 3 -7.43 -16.50 24.31
N ASN A 4 -7.62 -16.73 23.01
CA ASN A 4 -6.93 -16.07 21.91
C ASN A 4 -7.91 -15.83 20.74
N SER A 5 -7.45 -15.20 19.66
CA SER A 5 -8.25 -14.83 18.49
C SER A 5 -8.80 -16.02 17.68
N LYS A 6 -8.36 -17.26 17.95
CA LYS A 6 -8.93 -18.47 17.35
C LYS A 6 -10.20 -18.94 18.07
N ASN A 7 -10.20 -18.89 19.40
CA ASN A 7 -11.29 -19.43 20.22
C ASN A 7 -12.22 -18.36 20.81
N SER A 8 -11.87 -17.08 20.70
CA SER A 8 -12.68 -15.98 21.20
C SER A 8 -12.76 -14.82 20.20
N ALA A 9 -13.83 -14.03 20.31
CA ALA A 9 -14.07 -12.90 19.42
C ALA A 9 -13.27 -11.67 19.87
N VAL A 10 -12.50 -11.09 18.95
CA VAL A 10 -11.78 -9.84 19.20
C VAL A 10 -12.67 -8.65 18.84
N PHE A 11 -12.87 -7.72 19.77
CA PHE A 11 -13.68 -6.52 19.55
C PHE A 11 -12.82 -5.27 19.35
N ARG A 12 -13.43 -4.24 18.77
CA ARG A 12 -12.84 -2.91 18.66
C ARG A 12 -12.89 -2.24 20.04
N MET A 13 -11.76 -1.79 20.56
CA MET A 13 -11.66 -1.05 21.83
C MET A 13 -10.61 0.07 21.71
N ARG A 14 -10.66 1.02 22.64
CA ARG A 14 -9.74 2.15 22.75
C ARG A 14 -8.71 1.88 23.86
N ASP A 15 -7.51 2.44 23.70
CA ASP A 15 -6.44 2.43 24.71
C ASP A 15 -6.06 1.04 25.24
N VAL A 16 -6.11 0.04 24.35
CA VAL A 16 -5.74 -1.34 24.65
C VAL A 16 -4.84 -1.91 23.56
N VAL A 17 -3.81 -2.64 23.97
CA VAL A 17 -2.94 -3.42 23.08
C VAL A 17 -3.08 -4.89 23.44
N LEU A 18 -3.50 -5.71 22.48
CA LEU A 18 -3.61 -7.15 22.65
C LEU A 18 -2.29 -7.83 22.28
N PHE A 19 -1.69 -8.55 23.24
CA PHE A 19 -0.53 -9.40 23.00
C PHE A 19 -0.94 -10.87 23.05
N GLU A 20 -0.79 -11.56 21.93
CA GLU A 20 -1.07 -12.98 21.81
C GLU A 20 0.22 -13.78 21.66
N LYS A 21 0.32 -14.91 22.36
CA LYS A 21 1.51 -15.78 22.27
C LYS A 21 1.53 -16.49 20.91
N LYS A 22 2.51 -16.18 20.06
CA LYS A 22 2.67 -16.75 18.70
C LYS A 22 2.52 -18.27 18.66
N ILE A 23 3.07 -18.99 19.64
CA ILE A 23 3.03 -20.47 19.69
C ILE A 23 1.61 -21.06 19.69
N TYR A 24 0.62 -20.36 20.25
CA TYR A 24 -0.79 -20.81 20.24
C TYR A 24 -1.54 -20.35 18.96
N LEU A 25 -0.95 -19.40 18.21
CA LEU A 25 -1.45 -18.96 16.91
C LEU A 25 -0.88 -19.78 15.75
N SER A 26 0.32 -20.34 15.89
CA SER A 26 0.94 -21.22 14.89
C SER A 26 0.15 -22.52 14.69
N GLU A 27 -0.13 -22.88 13.44
CA GLU A 27 -0.76 -24.15 13.04
C GLU A 27 0.22 -25.12 12.37
N CYS A 28 1.51 -24.91 12.61
CA CYS A 28 2.62 -25.69 12.09
C CYS A 28 3.53 -26.16 13.24
N LYS A 29 4.30 -27.23 13.01
CA LYS A 29 5.27 -27.79 13.99
C LYS A 29 6.72 -27.41 13.62
N ILE A 30 7.59 -27.30 14.63
CA ILE A 30 9.05 -27.15 14.47
C ILE A 30 9.71 -28.43 14.97
N GLY A 31 10.60 -29.02 14.18
CA GLY A 31 11.24 -30.31 14.49
C GLY A 31 10.20 -31.41 14.75
N ASN A 32 10.39 -32.17 15.83
CA ASN A 32 9.44 -33.20 16.27
C ASN A 32 8.13 -32.63 16.87
N GLY A 33 7.95 -31.31 16.93
CA GLY A 33 6.72 -30.69 17.41
C GLY A 33 6.49 -30.78 18.92
N LYS A 34 7.53 -30.99 19.75
CA LYS A 34 7.42 -30.97 21.22
C LYS A 34 6.72 -29.72 21.78
N SER A 35 7.02 -28.55 21.21
CA SER A 35 6.41 -27.27 21.59
C SER A 35 5.14 -26.91 20.81
N TYR A 36 4.61 -27.81 19.98
CA TYR A 36 3.42 -27.55 19.15
C TYR A 36 2.19 -27.29 20.04
N ARG A 37 1.46 -26.21 19.76
CA ARG A 37 0.24 -25.81 20.48
C ARG A 37 -0.90 -25.42 19.52
N GLY A 38 -0.87 -25.91 18.28
CA GLY A 38 -1.94 -25.70 17.30
C GLY A 38 -3.18 -26.57 17.59
N THR A 39 -4.13 -26.54 16.65
CA THR A 39 -5.49 -27.08 16.83
C THR A 39 -5.79 -28.32 16.01
N MET A 40 -4.78 -28.95 15.38
CA MET A 40 -4.97 -30.20 14.65
C MET A 40 -5.59 -31.27 15.55
N SER A 41 -6.76 -31.78 15.16
CA SER A 41 -7.58 -32.71 15.96
C SER A 41 -7.93 -33.99 15.21
N LYS A 42 -7.20 -34.27 14.12
CA LYS A 42 -7.34 -35.47 13.30
C LYS A 42 -5.97 -36.08 13.04
N THR A 43 -5.93 -37.40 12.95
CA THR A 43 -4.72 -38.15 12.61
C THR A 43 -4.42 -38.02 11.12
N LYS A 44 -3.23 -38.45 10.68
CA LYS A 44 -2.85 -38.51 9.25
C LYS A 44 -3.82 -39.31 8.38
N ASN A 45 -4.55 -40.25 8.98
CA ASN A 45 -5.58 -41.06 8.32
C ASN A 45 -6.99 -40.45 8.43
N GLY A 46 -7.12 -39.21 8.92
CA GLY A 46 -8.39 -38.51 9.06
C GLY A 46 -9.26 -38.95 10.24
N VAL A 47 -8.76 -39.84 11.11
CA VAL A 47 -9.48 -40.30 12.32
C VAL A 47 -9.52 -39.16 13.34
N THR A 48 -10.68 -38.94 13.97
CA THR A 48 -10.83 -37.89 14.98
C THR A 48 -10.09 -38.28 16.26
N CYS A 49 -9.44 -37.30 16.89
CA CYS A 49 -8.75 -37.51 18.16
C CYS A 49 -9.75 -37.58 19.33
N GLN A 50 -9.47 -38.45 20.30
CA GLN A 50 -10.07 -38.48 21.63
C GLN A 50 -9.48 -37.34 22.47
N LYS A 51 -10.27 -36.73 23.37
CA LYS A 51 -9.73 -35.73 24.31
C LYS A 51 -8.76 -36.37 25.29
N TRP A 52 -7.72 -35.63 25.67
CA TRP A 52 -6.70 -36.11 26.62
C TRP A 52 -7.25 -36.32 28.04
N SER A 53 -8.37 -35.66 28.37
CA SER A 53 -9.10 -35.81 29.64
C SER A 53 -10.07 -37.00 29.65
N ASP A 54 -10.46 -37.50 28.48
CA ASP A 54 -11.48 -38.53 28.36
C ASP A 54 -10.85 -39.91 28.57
N ASN A 55 -11.60 -40.82 29.19
CA ASN A 55 -11.13 -42.19 29.48
C ASN A 55 -11.72 -43.26 28.53
N ALA A 56 -12.40 -42.84 27.47
CA ALA A 56 -13.02 -43.72 26.48
C ALA A 56 -12.92 -43.10 25.06
N PRO A 57 -12.75 -43.91 24.00
CA PRO A 57 -12.63 -45.39 24.01
C PRO A 57 -11.32 -45.92 24.62
N HIS A 58 -10.27 -45.09 24.72
CA HIS A 58 -8.97 -45.49 25.28
C HIS A 58 -8.73 -44.82 26.63
N LYS A 59 -8.05 -45.53 27.53
CA LYS A 59 -7.57 -44.95 28.80
C LYS A 59 -6.19 -44.29 28.57
N PRO A 60 -6.05 -42.95 28.63
CA PRO A 60 -4.80 -42.25 28.33
C PRO A 60 -3.70 -42.51 29.37
N ASN A 61 -2.46 -42.66 28.91
CA ASN A 61 -1.28 -42.65 29.78
C ASN A 61 -0.85 -41.21 30.08
N TYR A 62 -0.99 -40.34 29.07
CA TYR A 62 -0.77 -38.90 29.17
C TYR A 62 -2.12 -38.19 29.30
N SER A 63 -2.30 -37.43 30.38
CA SER A 63 -3.51 -36.64 30.63
C SER A 63 -3.12 -35.28 31.22
N PRO A 64 -4.01 -34.26 31.13
CA PRO A 64 -3.72 -32.92 31.64
C PRO A 64 -3.37 -32.89 33.13
N ASP A 65 -4.04 -33.73 33.94
CA ASP A 65 -3.82 -33.82 35.38
C ASP A 65 -2.43 -34.39 35.73
N LYS A 66 -1.93 -35.32 34.91
CA LYS A 66 -0.61 -35.96 35.12
C LYS A 66 0.53 -35.16 34.52
N TYR A 67 0.30 -34.49 33.38
CA TYR A 67 1.31 -33.78 32.61
C TYR A 67 0.85 -32.35 32.28
N PRO A 68 0.72 -31.46 33.28
CA PRO A 68 0.11 -30.13 33.10
C PRO A 68 0.94 -29.20 32.20
N LEU A 69 2.24 -29.45 32.03
CA LEU A 69 3.13 -28.61 31.21
C LEU A 69 3.11 -28.96 29.72
N GLU A 70 2.55 -30.12 29.36
CA GLU A 70 2.54 -30.63 27.98
C GLU A 70 1.45 -29.98 27.11
N GLY A 71 0.56 -29.17 27.70
CA GLY A 71 -0.48 -28.45 26.96
C GLY A 71 -1.49 -29.38 26.28
N LEU A 72 -1.87 -30.46 26.98
CA LEU A 72 -2.80 -31.51 26.54
C LEU A 72 -4.26 -31.01 26.51
N GLU A 73 -4.51 -29.93 25.79
CA GLU A 73 -5.80 -29.25 25.71
C GLU A 73 -6.72 -29.96 24.69
N GLU A 74 -8.01 -30.08 25.04
CA GLU A 74 -9.04 -30.71 24.21
C GLU A 74 -8.59 -32.08 23.66
N ASN A 75 -8.77 -32.30 22.35
CA ASN A 75 -8.30 -33.46 21.60
C ASN A 75 -7.21 -33.10 20.58
N TYR A 76 -6.47 -32.02 20.83
CA TYR A 76 -5.46 -31.57 19.89
C TYR A 76 -4.22 -32.47 19.91
N CYS A 77 -3.61 -32.67 18.75
CA CYS A 77 -2.39 -33.46 18.63
C CYS A 77 -1.23 -32.81 19.40
N ARG A 78 -0.48 -33.59 20.17
CA ARG A 78 0.64 -33.14 21.01
C ARG A 78 1.75 -34.20 21.00
N ASN A 79 2.93 -33.83 21.47
CA ASN A 79 4.06 -34.75 21.58
C ASN A 79 4.58 -34.79 23.04
N PRO A 80 3.81 -35.39 23.97
CA PRO A 80 4.15 -35.37 25.40
C PRO A 80 5.39 -36.22 25.73
N ASP A 81 5.70 -37.23 24.93
CA ASP A 81 6.82 -38.16 25.08
C ASP A 81 8.08 -37.77 24.31
N ASN A 82 8.03 -36.69 23.53
CA ASN A 82 9.14 -36.25 22.67
C ASN A 82 9.53 -37.31 21.63
N ASP A 83 8.53 -37.98 21.06
CA ASP A 83 8.66 -38.92 19.95
C ASP A 83 9.21 -38.21 18.69
N GLU A 84 10.17 -38.83 18.00
CA GLU A 84 10.78 -38.30 16.78
C GLU A 84 9.82 -38.29 15.59
N ASP A 85 8.83 -39.20 15.56
CA ASP A 85 7.80 -39.26 14.51
C ASP A 85 6.81 -38.07 14.59
N GLY A 86 6.79 -37.39 15.74
CA GLY A 86 6.14 -36.10 15.94
C GLY A 86 4.81 -36.15 16.70
N PRO A 87 3.97 -35.10 16.61
CA PRO A 87 2.75 -35.03 17.41
C PRO A 87 1.72 -36.08 17.03
N TRP A 88 1.07 -36.63 18.05
CA TRP A 88 0.08 -37.70 17.94
C TRP A 88 -1.11 -37.42 18.87
N CYS A 89 -2.17 -38.23 18.74
CA CYS A 89 -3.30 -38.21 19.66
C CYS A 89 -3.87 -39.62 19.88
N TYR A 90 -4.55 -39.85 21.00
CA TYR A 90 -5.44 -41.01 21.13
C TYR A 90 -6.59 -40.87 20.13
N THR A 91 -7.05 -41.96 19.52
CA THR A 91 -8.09 -41.87 18.47
C THR A 91 -9.47 -42.22 18.99
N THR A 92 -10.53 -41.76 18.32
CA THR A 92 -11.90 -42.19 18.62
C THR A 92 -12.24 -43.59 18.08
N ASP A 93 -11.34 -44.23 17.32
CA ASP A 93 -11.49 -45.60 16.83
C ASP A 93 -11.07 -46.59 17.93
N PRO A 94 -11.98 -47.45 18.43
CA PRO A 94 -11.65 -48.44 19.46
C PRO A 94 -10.59 -49.46 19.03
N SER A 95 -10.41 -49.68 17.73
CA SER A 95 -9.41 -50.62 17.19
C SER A 95 -8.01 -50.00 17.06
N LYS A 96 -7.91 -48.66 17.11
CA LYS A 96 -6.65 -47.93 16.97
C LYS A 96 -6.41 -46.99 18.15
N ARG A 97 -5.54 -47.41 19.07
CA ARG A 97 -5.28 -46.67 20.33
C ARG A 97 -4.79 -45.24 20.11
N PHE A 98 -3.78 -45.06 19.25
CA PHE A 98 -3.22 -43.76 18.90
C PHE A 98 -2.73 -43.78 17.46
N ASP A 99 -2.53 -42.59 16.90
CA ASP A 99 -1.93 -42.40 15.58
C ASP A 99 -1.31 -41.00 15.49
N TYR A 100 -0.34 -40.84 14.60
CA TYR A 100 0.32 -39.55 14.36
C TYR A 100 -0.57 -38.61 13.55
N CYS A 101 -0.35 -37.31 13.72
CA CYS A 101 -1.08 -36.28 13.00
C CYS A 101 -0.25 -35.66 11.89
N ASP A 102 -0.89 -35.37 10.76
CA ASP A 102 -0.25 -34.70 9.64
C ASP A 102 -0.30 -33.18 9.87
N ILE A 103 0.77 -32.64 10.47
CA ILE A 103 0.91 -31.22 10.81
C ILE A 103 1.99 -30.62 9.91
N PRO A 104 1.69 -29.54 9.17
CA PRO A 104 2.68 -28.84 8.35
C PRO A 104 3.88 -28.38 9.17
N GLU A 105 5.06 -28.39 8.56
CA GLU A 105 6.27 -27.87 9.18
C GLU A 105 6.26 -26.33 9.11
N CYS A 106 6.72 -25.66 10.16
CA CYS A 106 6.86 -24.21 10.13
C CYS A 106 8.03 -23.82 9.23
N GLU A 107 7.82 -22.83 8.37
CA GLU A 107 8.87 -22.26 7.51
C GLU A 107 9.83 -21.34 8.29
N ASP A 108 10.30 -21.80 9.47
CA ASP A 108 11.22 -21.08 10.34
C ASP A 108 12.69 -21.51 10.11
N GLU A 109 12.93 -22.77 9.75
CA GLU A 109 14.28 -23.33 9.50
C GLU A 109 14.54 -23.62 8.01
N CYS A 110 13.50 -23.96 7.27
CA CYS A 110 13.52 -24.25 5.84
C CYS A 110 12.41 -23.49 5.11
N MET A 111 12.44 -23.49 3.79
CA MET A 111 11.39 -22.91 2.96
C MET A 111 10.69 -23.99 2.13
N HIS A 112 9.37 -23.87 2.02
CA HIS A 112 8.62 -24.54 0.95
C HIS A 112 8.56 -23.63 -0.28
N CYS A 113 8.29 -24.24 -1.43
CA CYS A 113 8.10 -23.52 -2.68
C CYS A 113 9.28 -22.57 -3.02
N SER A 114 8.99 -21.30 -3.23
CA SER A 114 9.98 -20.23 -3.44
C SER A 114 10.20 -19.39 -2.17
N GLY A 115 9.69 -19.83 -1.01
CA GLY A 115 9.81 -19.14 0.29
C GLY A 115 8.95 -17.87 0.40
N GLU A 116 7.79 -17.84 -0.27
CA GLU A 116 6.82 -16.73 -0.22
C GLU A 116 6.29 -16.50 1.21
N ASN A 117 6.17 -17.58 2.00
CA ASN A 117 5.69 -17.57 3.39
C ASN A 117 6.82 -17.81 4.40
N TYR A 118 8.09 -17.76 3.98
CA TYR A 118 9.22 -18.04 4.85
C TYR A 118 9.28 -17.02 6.00
N GLU A 119 9.19 -17.52 7.24
CA GLU A 119 9.17 -16.70 8.45
C GLU A 119 10.46 -16.76 9.27
N GLY A 120 11.41 -17.61 8.85
CA GLY A 120 12.65 -17.83 9.56
C GLY A 120 13.56 -16.62 9.72
N LYS A 121 14.68 -16.83 10.44
CA LYS A 121 15.55 -15.75 10.96
C LYS A 121 16.87 -15.61 10.22
N ILE A 122 17.07 -16.30 9.10
CA ILE A 122 18.29 -16.14 8.29
C ILE A 122 18.38 -14.68 7.83
N SER A 123 19.53 -14.05 8.10
CA SER A 123 19.79 -12.62 7.87
C SER A 123 21.12 -12.37 7.15
N LYS A 124 21.61 -13.38 6.42
CA LYS A 124 22.81 -13.29 5.58
C LYS A 124 22.51 -13.84 4.19
N THR A 125 23.15 -13.23 3.19
CA THR A 125 23.04 -13.63 1.80
C THR A 125 23.87 -14.89 1.50
N ILE A 126 23.73 -15.45 0.30
CA ILE A 126 24.53 -16.61 -0.14
C ILE A 126 26.04 -16.33 -0.17
N SER A 127 26.44 -15.08 -0.36
CA SER A 127 27.84 -14.64 -0.28
C SER A 127 28.28 -14.32 1.17
N GLY A 128 27.41 -14.55 2.16
CA GLY A 128 27.69 -14.27 3.57
C GLY A 128 27.55 -12.80 4.00
N ILE A 129 27.03 -11.93 3.12
CA ILE A 129 26.87 -10.49 3.41
C ILE A 129 25.66 -10.32 4.33
N GLU A 130 25.79 -9.44 5.32
CA GLU A 130 24.69 -9.14 6.25
C GLU A 130 23.55 -8.40 5.53
N CYS A 131 22.33 -8.77 5.86
CA CYS A 131 21.15 -8.12 5.33
C CYS A 131 20.94 -6.74 5.98
N GLN A 132 20.62 -5.74 5.15
CA GLN A 132 20.06 -4.47 5.59
C GLN A 132 18.65 -4.70 6.14
N SER A 133 18.30 -3.98 7.22
CA SER A 133 16.95 -4.04 7.77
C SER A 133 15.91 -3.43 6.83
N TRP A 134 14.75 -4.08 6.70
CA TRP A 134 13.65 -3.61 5.84
C TRP A 134 13.08 -2.24 6.24
N ASN A 135 13.23 -1.83 7.50
CA ASN A 135 12.81 -0.49 7.94
C ASN A 135 13.90 0.58 7.69
N SER A 136 15.13 0.18 7.36
CA SER A 136 16.24 1.07 7.06
C SER A 136 16.20 1.48 5.60
N GLN A 137 16.59 2.72 5.31
CA GLN A 137 16.80 3.21 3.95
C GLN A 137 18.29 3.40 3.62
N THR A 138 19.17 2.83 4.45
CA THR A 138 20.63 2.92 4.32
C THR A 138 21.29 1.54 4.49
N PRO A 139 22.33 1.22 3.70
CA PRO A 139 22.91 2.05 2.63
C PRO A 139 22.03 2.15 1.37
N HIS A 140 21.04 1.27 1.22
CA HIS A 140 20.18 1.23 0.03
C HIS A 140 18.77 1.74 0.32
N ALA A 141 18.39 2.86 -0.28
CA ALA A 141 16.98 3.28 -0.30
C ALA A 141 16.15 2.34 -1.17
N HIS A 142 14.94 1.96 -0.75
CA HIS A 142 14.14 0.93 -1.44
C HIS A 142 12.63 1.04 -1.21
N GLY A 143 11.85 0.50 -2.16
CA GLY A 143 10.38 0.53 -2.11
C GLY A 143 9.72 -0.50 -1.18
N TYR A 144 10.44 -1.52 -0.69
CA TYR A 144 9.89 -2.56 0.21
C TYR A 144 9.75 -2.09 1.66
N ILE A 145 8.93 -1.06 1.87
CA ILE A 145 8.71 -0.41 3.17
C ILE A 145 7.70 -1.25 3.98
N PRO A 146 8.04 -1.74 5.19
CA PRO A 146 7.16 -2.62 5.98
C PRO A 146 5.77 -2.03 6.24
N SER A 147 5.65 -0.73 6.46
CA SER A 147 4.36 -0.06 6.69
C SER A 147 3.47 -0.01 5.45
N LYS A 148 4.04 -0.12 4.24
CA LYS A 148 3.29 -0.22 2.97
C LYS A 148 2.91 -1.68 2.66
N PHE A 149 3.65 -2.64 3.20
CA PHE A 149 3.41 -4.08 3.02
C PHE A 149 3.36 -4.84 4.36
N PRO A 150 2.44 -4.48 5.27
CA PRO A 150 2.44 -5.04 6.63
C PRO A 150 2.16 -6.56 6.65
N ASN A 151 1.49 -7.09 5.63
CA ASN A 151 1.19 -8.51 5.47
C ASN A 151 2.34 -9.34 4.85
N LYS A 152 3.44 -8.71 4.41
CA LYS A 152 4.58 -9.41 3.78
C LYS A 152 5.66 -9.84 4.78
N ASN A 153 5.40 -9.70 6.09
CA ASN A 153 6.30 -10.11 7.17
C ASN A 153 7.74 -9.59 7.02
N LEU A 154 7.91 -8.36 6.53
CA LEU A 154 9.20 -7.68 6.33
C LEU A 154 9.79 -7.22 7.67
N LYS A 155 10.16 -8.18 8.53
CA LYS A 155 10.64 -7.94 9.89
C LYS A 155 12.16 -7.89 9.96
N MET A 156 12.68 -6.98 10.78
CA MET A 156 14.11 -6.83 11.05
C MET A 156 14.92 -6.80 9.76
N ASN A 157 15.95 -7.63 9.62
CA ASN A 157 16.75 -7.83 8.41
C ASN A 157 16.69 -9.29 7.92
N TYR A 158 15.62 -10.01 8.23
CA TYR A 158 15.50 -11.40 7.80
C TYR A 158 15.21 -11.51 6.31
N CYS A 159 15.71 -12.55 5.67
CA CYS A 159 15.47 -12.84 4.27
C CYS A 159 13.99 -13.12 4.01
N ARG A 160 13.41 -12.49 2.99
CA ARG A 160 11.98 -12.63 2.64
C ARG A 160 11.80 -12.67 1.12
N ASN A 161 10.66 -13.19 0.68
CA ASN A 161 10.29 -13.19 -0.74
C ASN A 161 8.97 -12.44 -0.97
N PRO A 162 8.98 -11.09 -0.91
CA PRO A 162 7.75 -10.32 -1.03
C PRO A 162 7.21 -10.20 -2.46
N ASP A 163 8.03 -10.47 -3.47
CA ASP A 163 7.86 -10.10 -4.87
C ASP A 163 7.92 -11.29 -5.86
N GLY A 164 7.79 -12.52 -5.35
CA GLY A 164 7.70 -13.73 -6.17
C GLY A 164 9.01 -14.07 -6.89
N GLU A 165 10.14 -13.77 -6.26
CA GLU A 165 11.45 -14.24 -6.70
C GLU A 165 11.58 -15.76 -6.58
N PRO A 166 12.61 -16.38 -7.19
CA PRO A 166 12.86 -17.81 -7.03
C PRO A 166 13.12 -18.27 -5.60
N ARG A 167 13.68 -17.39 -4.76
CA ARG A 167 14.03 -17.66 -3.34
C ARG A 167 13.94 -16.37 -2.54
N PRO A 168 13.86 -16.44 -1.19
CA PRO A 168 13.96 -15.27 -0.35
C PRO A 168 15.32 -14.58 -0.50
N TRP A 169 15.30 -13.27 -0.34
CA TRP A 169 16.42 -12.38 -0.55
C TRP A 169 16.37 -11.23 0.46
N CYS A 170 17.40 -10.39 0.47
CA CYS A 170 17.42 -9.16 1.23
C CYS A 170 18.24 -8.07 0.52
N PHE A 171 18.02 -6.82 0.89
CA PHE A 171 18.99 -5.76 0.65
C PHE A 171 20.24 -6.03 1.49
N THR A 172 21.43 -5.67 1.02
CA THR A 172 22.67 -5.97 1.75
C THR A 172 23.25 -4.74 2.45
N THR A 173 24.11 -4.93 3.44
CA THR A 173 24.85 -3.82 4.06
C THR A 173 26.04 -3.33 3.23
N ASP A 174 26.40 -4.02 2.14
CA ASP A 174 27.45 -3.60 1.22
C ASP A 174 26.93 -2.51 0.26
N PRO A 175 27.50 -1.29 0.25
CA PRO A 175 27.11 -0.21 -0.65
C PRO A 175 27.21 -0.54 -2.15
N ASN A 176 28.03 -1.52 -2.54
CA ASN A 176 28.23 -1.91 -3.93
C ASN A 176 27.27 -3.03 -4.38
N LYS A 177 26.63 -3.73 -3.44
CA LYS A 177 25.71 -4.82 -3.75
C LYS A 177 24.34 -4.54 -3.16
N ARG A 178 23.45 -3.99 -3.99
CA ARG A 178 22.12 -3.55 -3.54
C ARG A 178 21.34 -4.67 -2.84
N TRP A 179 21.28 -5.86 -3.44
CA TRP A 179 20.52 -7.00 -2.91
C TRP A 179 21.14 -8.31 -3.38
N GLU A 180 20.83 -9.40 -2.69
CA GLU A 180 21.23 -10.76 -3.07
C GLU A 180 20.28 -11.81 -2.48
N PHE A 181 20.19 -12.98 -3.11
CA PHE A 181 19.49 -14.14 -2.58
C PHE A 181 20.13 -14.67 -1.29
N CYS A 182 19.31 -15.26 -0.44
CA CYS A 182 19.76 -15.95 0.76
C CYS A 182 19.79 -17.46 0.54
N ASP A 183 20.70 -18.13 1.24
CA ASP A 183 20.76 -19.58 1.19
C ASP A 183 19.92 -20.22 2.30
N ILE A 184 18.65 -20.45 1.96
CA ILE A 184 17.66 -21.05 2.85
C ILE A 184 17.39 -22.50 2.41
N PRO A 185 17.60 -23.50 3.29
CA PRO A 185 17.33 -24.91 2.98
C PRO A 185 15.88 -25.13 2.50
N ARG A 186 15.68 -26.06 1.57
CA ARG A 186 14.32 -26.49 1.20
C ARG A 186 13.85 -27.58 2.13
N CYS A 187 12.60 -27.49 2.57
CA CYS A 187 12.00 -28.54 3.39
C CYS A 187 11.86 -29.83 2.59
N THR A 188 12.11 -30.97 3.22
CA THR A 188 11.92 -32.31 2.62
C THR A 188 10.47 -32.78 2.71
N THR A 189 9.68 -32.11 3.55
CA THR A 189 8.25 -32.34 3.74
C THR A 189 7.42 -31.79 2.56
N PRO A 190 6.24 -32.38 2.27
CA PRO A 190 5.36 -31.88 1.21
C PRO A 190 4.97 -30.41 1.43
N PRO A 191 4.88 -29.59 0.37
CA PRO A 191 4.45 -28.20 0.50
C PRO A 191 2.97 -28.10 0.91
N PRO A 192 2.55 -26.96 1.50
CA PRO A 192 1.16 -26.74 1.88
C PRO A 192 0.20 -26.87 0.68
N THR A 193 -0.97 -27.44 0.93
CA THR A 193 -1.98 -27.73 -0.10
C THR A 193 -2.47 -26.45 -0.77
N SER A 194 -2.21 -26.31 -2.07
CA SER A 194 -2.48 -25.08 -2.85
C SER A 194 -3.92 -24.96 -3.38
N GLY A 195 -4.90 -25.49 -2.65
CA GLY A 195 -6.31 -25.51 -3.07
C GLY A 195 -6.60 -26.51 -4.21
N PRO A 196 -7.85 -26.54 -4.72
CA PRO A 196 -8.26 -27.47 -5.77
C PRO A 196 -7.64 -27.12 -7.14
N THR A 197 -7.21 -28.13 -7.88
CA THR A 197 -6.66 -28.01 -9.24
C THR A 197 -7.68 -28.39 -10.30
N TYR A 198 -7.59 -27.77 -11.48
CA TYR A 198 -8.56 -27.99 -12.57
C TYR A 198 -7.87 -28.27 -13.91
N GLU A 199 -8.51 -29.07 -14.77
CA GLU A 199 -8.08 -29.31 -16.16
C GLU A 199 -8.70 -28.32 -17.17
N CYS A 200 -9.49 -27.37 -16.66
CA CYS A 200 -10.18 -26.33 -17.39
C CYS A 200 -9.90 -24.95 -16.76
N LEU A 201 -10.17 -23.87 -17.50
CA LEU A 201 -9.88 -22.51 -17.07
C LEU A 201 -10.88 -22.06 -16.00
N LYS A 202 -10.36 -21.69 -14.82
CA LYS A 202 -11.06 -20.92 -13.79
C LYS A 202 -10.28 -19.66 -13.45
N GLY A 203 -10.94 -18.51 -13.42
CA GLY A 203 -10.30 -17.22 -13.16
C GLY A 203 -9.14 -16.97 -14.11
N LYS A 204 -7.95 -16.70 -13.57
CA LYS A 204 -6.70 -16.52 -14.34
C LYS A 204 -5.97 -17.82 -14.69
N GLY A 205 -6.47 -18.98 -14.25
CA GLY A 205 -5.82 -20.28 -14.50
C GLY A 205 -4.55 -20.54 -13.68
N GLU A 206 -4.35 -19.90 -12.52
CA GLU A 206 -3.22 -20.21 -11.61
C GLU A 206 -3.28 -21.65 -11.06
N ASN A 207 -4.50 -22.18 -10.92
CA ASN A 207 -4.81 -23.54 -10.50
C ASN A 207 -5.01 -24.51 -11.67
N TYR A 208 -4.75 -24.07 -12.91
CA TYR A 208 -4.79 -24.93 -14.09
C TYR A 208 -3.67 -25.96 -14.05
N ARG A 209 -4.02 -27.23 -14.22
CA ARG A 209 -3.08 -28.37 -14.25
C ARG A 209 -3.34 -29.32 -15.42
N GLY A 210 -4.03 -28.85 -16.47
CA GLY A 210 -4.21 -29.62 -17.70
C GLY A 210 -2.95 -29.72 -18.56
N LYS A 211 -3.08 -30.36 -19.73
CA LYS A 211 -1.95 -30.74 -20.61
C LYS A 211 -1.89 -29.96 -21.93
N VAL A 212 -2.62 -28.86 -22.06
CA VAL A 212 -2.54 -28.01 -23.27
C VAL A 212 -1.10 -27.50 -23.42
N SER A 213 -0.53 -27.64 -24.62
CA SER A 213 0.87 -27.28 -24.94
C SER A 213 1.01 -26.50 -26.25
N LEU A 214 -0.08 -25.87 -26.67
CA LEU A 214 -0.16 -25.00 -27.85
C LEU A 214 -0.70 -23.64 -27.43
N THR A 215 -0.13 -22.59 -28.00
CA THR A 215 -0.56 -21.21 -27.79
C THR A 215 -1.80 -20.86 -28.60
N VAL A 216 -2.39 -19.67 -28.39
CA VAL A 216 -3.56 -19.17 -29.14
C VAL A 216 -3.30 -19.10 -30.65
N SER A 217 -2.06 -18.78 -31.06
CA SER A 217 -1.66 -18.73 -32.47
C SER A 217 -1.15 -20.08 -33.00
N GLY A 218 -1.26 -21.15 -32.19
CA GLY A 218 -0.84 -22.50 -32.56
C GLY A 218 0.67 -22.77 -32.46
N HIS A 219 1.44 -21.92 -31.78
CA HIS A 219 2.86 -22.19 -31.54
C HIS A 219 3.05 -23.30 -30.50
N THR A 220 4.02 -24.18 -30.74
CA THR A 220 4.40 -25.21 -29.78
C THR A 220 5.10 -24.59 -28.58
N CYS A 221 4.66 -24.96 -27.38
CA CYS A 221 5.30 -24.53 -26.15
C CYS A 221 6.71 -25.14 -26.01
N GLN A 222 7.68 -24.31 -25.62
CA GLN A 222 8.98 -24.71 -25.12
C GLN A 222 8.81 -25.35 -23.73
N ARG A 223 9.59 -26.41 -23.44
CA ARG A 223 9.59 -27.03 -22.11
C ARG A 223 10.12 -26.08 -21.06
N TRP A 224 9.50 -26.07 -19.88
CA TRP A 224 9.90 -25.19 -18.77
C TRP A 224 11.29 -25.50 -18.21
N SER A 225 11.79 -26.73 -18.40
CA SER A 225 13.16 -27.12 -18.03
C SER A 225 14.20 -26.77 -19.10
N GLU A 226 13.78 -26.38 -20.30
CA GLU A 226 14.68 -26.07 -21.41
C GLU A 226 14.98 -24.57 -21.48
N GLN A 227 16.18 -24.21 -21.96
CA GLN A 227 16.66 -22.83 -22.05
C GLN A 227 16.86 -22.36 -23.50
N THR A 228 16.28 -23.09 -24.46
CA THR A 228 16.37 -22.85 -25.89
C THR A 228 14.99 -23.05 -26.54
N PRO A 229 14.58 -22.19 -27.50
CA PRO A 229 15.29 -21.02 -28.02
C PRO A 229 15.35 -19.84 -27.03
N HIS A 230 14.46 -19.79 -26.03
CA HIS A 230 14.38 -18.67 -25.09
C HIS A 230 14.95 -19.04 -23.74
N LYS A 231 16.03 -18.37 -23.31
CA LYS A 231 16.48 -18.44 -21.92
C LYS A 231 15.47 -17.80 -20.99
N HIS A 232 15.20 -18.40 -19.83
CA HIS A 232 14.24 -17.88 -18.85
C HIS A 232 14.47 -18.39 -17.42
N ASN A 233 13.95 -17.67 -16.42
CA ASN A 233 14.07 -18.08 -15.01
C ASN A 233 12.83 -18.83 -14.49
N ARG A 234 11.76 -18.97 -15.28
CA ARG A 234 10.57 -19.76 -14.92
C ARG A 234 10.83 -21.26 -15.10
N THR A 235 11.66 -21.82 -14.23
CA THR A 235 12.00 -23.25 -14.27
C THR A 235 11.34 -24.00 -13.11
N PRO A 236 11.16 -25.33 -13.22
CA PRO A 236 10.65 -26.15 -12.12
C PRO A 236 11.46 -26.00 -10.82
N GLU A 237 12.76 -25.77 -10.93
CA GLU A 237 13.64 -25.58 -9.78
C GLU A 237 13.31 -24.28 -9.05
N ASN A 238 13.12 -23.19 -9.79
CA ASN A 238 12.81 -21.87 -9.24
C ASN A 238 11.36 -21.78 -8.72
N PHE A 239 10.43 -22.51 -9.34
CA PHE A 239 8.98 -22.46 -9.05
C PHE A 239 8.40 -23.87 -8.82
N PRO A 240 8.86 -24.59 -7.78
CA PRO A 240 8.55 -26.02 -7.60
C PRO A 240 7.05 -26.29 -7.33
N CYS A 241 6.33 -25.33 -6.75
CA CYS A 241 4.91 -25.46 -6.43
C CYS A 241 3.98 -24.95 -7.55
N LYS A 242 4.54 -24.52 -8.69
CA LYS A 242 3.75 -24.08 -9.85
C LYS A 242 3.49 -25.19 -10.87
N ASN A 243 4.00 -26.41 -10.63
CA ASN A 243 3.85 -27.58 -11.50
C ASN A 243 4.19 -27.27 -12.96
N LEU A 244 5.39 -26.71 -13.16
CA LEU A 244 5.93 -26.36 -14.48
C LEU A 244 6.42 -27.62 -15.22
N ASP A 245 5.54 -28.60 -15.37
CA ASP A 245 5.85 -29.91 -15.92
C ASP A 245 5.80 -29.85 -17.46
N GLU A 246 6.78 -30.51 -18.11
CA GLU A 246 6.91 -30.57 -19.58
C GLU A 246 6.85 -29.17 -20.23
N ASN A 247 6.03 -29.01 -21.26
CA ASN A 247 5.75 -27.75 -21.95
C ASN A 247 4.27 -27.35 -21.81
N TYR A 248 3.59 -27.81 -20.76
CA TYR A 248 2.18 -27.50 -20.57
C TYR A 248 1.99 -26.03 -20.21
N CYS A 249 0.92 -25.42 -20.71
CA CYS A 249 0.56 -24.04 -20.40
C CYS A 249 0.32 -23.88 -18.89
N ARG A 250 0.91 -22.85 -18.30
CA ARG A 250 0.81 -22.57 -16.86
C ARG A 250 0.71 -21.06 -16.63
N ASN A 251 0.23 -20.68 -15.45
CA ASN A 251 0.25 -19.29 -15.02
C ASN A 251 1.04 -19.16 -13.70
N PRO A 252 2.38 -19.24 -13.74
CA PRO A 252 3.19 -19.20 -12.53
C PRO A 252 3.26 -17.82 -11.87
N ASP A 253 2.97 -16.75 -12.61
CA ASP A 253 3.24 -15.35 -12.21
C ASP A 253 2.01 -14.44 -12.17
N GLY A 254 0.81 -15.02 -12.20
CA GLY A 254 -0.45 -14.31 -11.98
C GLY A 254 -0.88 -13.43 -13.16
N GLU A 255 -0.42 -13.79 -14.35
CA GLU A 255 -0.78 -13.16 -15.62
C GLU A 255 -2.28 -13.36 -15.92
N THR A 256 -2.80 -12.77 -17.00
CA THR A 256 -4.23 -12.80 -17.31
C THR A 256 -4.81 -14.20 -17.56
N THR A 257 -4.05 -15.09 -18.19
CA THR A 257 -4.43 -16.47 -18.51
C THR A 257 -3.16 -17.33 -18.61
N PRO A 258 -3.22 -18.68 -18.55
CA PRO A 258 -2.04 -19.52 -18.70
C PRO A 258 -1.34 -19.29 -20.05
N TRP A 259 -0.01 -19.36 -20.00
CA TRP A 259 0.89 -19.06 -21.11
C TRP A 259 2.06 -20.05 -21.12
N CYS A 260 2.87 -19.98 -22.17
CA CYS A 260 4.14 -20.70 -22.25
C CYS A 260 5.17 -19.93 -23.11
N TYR A 261 6.46 -20.22 -22.91
CA TYR A 261 7.48 -19.85 -23.90
C TYR A 261 7.26 -20.66 -25.17
N THR A 262 7.62 -20.14 -26.34
CA THR A 262 7.39 -20.86 -27.61
C THR A 262 8.68 -21.41 -28.20
N THR A 263 8.60 -22.47 -29.01
CA THR A 263 9.75 -22.98 -29.78
C THR A 263 10.12 -22.09 -30.97
N ASN A 264 9.34 -21.05 -31.27
CA ASN A 264 9.65 -20.08 -32.32
C ASN A 264 10.61 -19.00 -31.78
N SER A 265 11.75 -18.79 -32.44
CA SER A 265 12.76 -17.80 -32.01
C SER A 265 12.29 -16.34 -32.10
N GLU A 266 11.29 -16.04 -32.92
CA GLU A 266 10.72 -14.69 -33.06
C GLU A 266 9.66 -14.38 -31.99
N VAL A 267 8.96 -15.41 -31.50
CA VAL A 267 7.87 -15.26 -30.53
C VAL A 267 8.34 -15.81 -29.19
N ARG A 268 8.77 -14.92 -28.31
CA ARG A 268 9.34 -15.32 -27.01
C ARG A 268 8.37 -16.17 -26.18
N TRP A 269 7.15 -15.71 -26.01
CA TRP A 269 6.10 -16.38 -25.24
C TRP A 269 4.73 -15.93 -25.76
N GLU A 270 3.71 -16.73 -25.52
CA GLU A 270 2.33 -16.40 -25.88
C GLU A 270 1.33 -17.09 -24.94
N TYR A 271 0.12 -16.52 -24.84
CA TYR A 271 -1.01 -17.12 -24.12
C TYR A 271 -1.50 -18.40 -24.78
N CYS A 272 -2.13 -19.26 -23.97
CA CYS A 272 -2.79 -20.47 -24.43
C CYS A 272 -4.32 -20.32 -24.40
N GLN A 273 -4.98 -21.00 -25.35
CA GLN A 273 -6.44 -21.10 -25.34
C GLN A 273 -6.86 -22.32 -24.52
N ILE A 274 -7.41 -22.08 -23.33
CA ILE A 274 -7.88 -23.14 -22.43
C ILE A 274 -9.40 -23.08 -22.30
N PRO A 275 -10.13 -24.20 -22.48
CA PRO A 275 -11.58 -24.24 -22.30
C PRO A 275 -11.99 -23.91 -20.87
N SER A 276 -12.99 -23.04 -20.70
CA SER A 276 -13.60 -22.75 -19.39
C SER A 276 -14.30 -23.97 -18.81
N CYS A 277 -14.29 -24.10 -17.48
CA CYS A 277 -15.01 -25.19 -16.82
C CYS A 277 -16.54 -25.06 -17.00
N GLU A 278 -17.23 -26.18 -17.21
CA GLU A 278 -18.70 -26.22 -17.19
C GLU A 278 -19.23 -25.79 -15.81
N SER A 279 -20.32 -25.03 -15.80
CA SER A 279 -20.90 -24.45 -14.59
C SER A 279 -21.47 -25.55 -13.68
N SER A 280 -20.80 -25.78 -12.55
CA SER A 280 -21.38 -26.51 -11.42
C SER A 280 -22.22 -25.54 -10.58
N PRO A 281 -23.32 -25.98 -9.93
CA PRO A 281 -24.13 -25.11 -9.06
C PRO A 281 -23.39 -24.57 -7.82
N LEU A 282 -22.12 -24.92 -7.64
CA LEU A 282 -21.23 -24.50 -6.56
C LEU A 282 -20.16 -23.48 -7.00
N SER A 283 -20.23 -22.97 -8.23
CA SER A 283 -19.33 -21.91 -8.70
C SER A 283 -20.09 -20.66 -9.14
N SER A 284 -20.72 -19.97 -8.19
CA SER A 284 -20.83 -18.51 -8.29
C SER A 284 -19.43 -17.92 -8.14
N GLU A 285 -19.03 -17.01 -9.01
CA GLU A 285 -17.69 -16.39 -9.16
C GLU A 285 -17.16 -15.59 -7.94
N HIS A 286 -17.52 -15.95 -6.70
CA HIS A 286 -17.35 -15.08 -5.53
C HIS A 286 -16.55 -15.62 -4.34
N LEU A 287 -15.92 -16.80 -4.41
CA LEU A 287 -15.28 -17.37 -3.21
C LEU A 287 -13.76 -17.57 -3.20
N ASP A 288 -13.04 -17.45 -4.32
CA ASP A 288 -11.56 -17.63 -4.31
C ASP A 288 -10.80 -16.66 -5.24
N THR A 289 -11.28 -15.42 -5.38
CA THR A 289 -10.39 -14.36 -5.90
C THR A 289 -9.52 -13.86 -4.74
N PRO A 290 -8.18 -13.79 -4.89
CA PRO A 290 -7.40 -12.99 -3.95
C PRO A 290 -7.99 -11.59 -4.01
N VAL A 291 -8.42 -11.08 -2.85
CA VAL A 291 -9.06 -9.76 -2.72
C VAL A 291 -8.13 -8.76 -3.39
N SER A 292 -8.48 -8.35 -4.61
CA SER A 292 -7.77 -7.28 -5.29
C SER A 292 -7.99 -6.04 -4.44
N VAL A 293 -6.90 -5.43 -3.99
CA VAL A 293 -6.97 -4.19 -3.20
C VAL A 293 -7.81 -3.21 -4.02
N PRO A 294 -8.95 -2.71 -3.50
CA PRO A 294 -9.77 -1.76 -4.23
C PRO A 294 -8.90 -0.57 -4.67
N PRO A 295 -9.14 -0.01 -5.87
CA PRO A 295 -8.37 1.13 -6.35
C PRO A 295 -8.45 2.27 -5.33
N GLU A 296 -7.35 3.03 -5.20
CA GLU A 296 -7.30 4.17 -4.29
C GLU A 296 -8.26 5.27 -4.78
N GLN A 297 -9.39 5.41 -4.09
CA GLN A 297 -10.44 6.38 -4.43
C GLN A 297 -10.56 7.52 -3.40
N THR A 298 -9.71 7.55 -2.36
CA THR A 298 -9.72 8.60 -1.33
C THR A 298 -9.63 9.98 -1.99
N PRO A 299 -10.65 10.85 -1.85
CA PRO A 299 -10.65 12.17 -2.46
C PRO A 299 -9.48 13.02 -1.98
N VAL A 300 -8.88 13.77 -2.90
CA VAL A 300 -7.77 14.66 -2.57
C VAL A 300 -8.29 16.00 -2.10
N VAL A 301 -9.41 16.45 -2.64
CA VAL A 301 -10.24 17.47 -2.00
C VAL A 301 -10.83 16.84 -0.75
N GLN A 302 -10.27 17.22 0.41
CA GLN A 302 -10.61 16.59 1.69
C GLN A 302 -12.11 16.70 1.98
N GLU A 303 -12.80 15.56 1.97
CA GLU A 303 -14.22 15.48 2.29
C GLU A 303 -14.47 15.81 3.77
N CYS A 304 -15.71 16.22 4.04
CA CYS A 304 -16.18 16.51 5.38
C CYS A 304 -17.34 15.62 5.81
N TYR A 305 -17.53 15.45 7.13
CA TYR A 305 -18.69 14.75 7.71
C TYR A 305 -19.49 15.67 8.64
N GLN A 306 -20.79 15.39 8.78
CA GLN A 306 -21.70 16.11 9.68
C GLN A 306 -21.97 15.32 10.96
N GLY A 307 -22.17 16.01 12.08
CA GLY A 307 -22.43 15.38 13.38
C GLY A 307 -21.29 14.43 13.77
N ASN A 308 -21.62 13.15 13.94
CA ASN A 308 -20.65 12.08 14.19
C ASN A 308 -20.31 11.24 12.93
N GLY A 309 -20.83 11.63 11.77
CA GLY A 309 -20.52 11.00 10.48
C GLY A 309 -21.23 9.67 10.19
N GLN A 310 -22.29 9.32 10.92
CA GLN A 310 -23.12 8.15 10.57
C GLN A 310 -23.77 8.25 9.17
N SER A 311 -24.08 9.47 8.73
CA SER A 311 -24.61 9.75 7.39
C SER A 311 -23.53 9.86 6.32
N TYR A 312 -22.25 9.80 6.66
CA TYR A 312 -21.16 9.93 5.69
C TYR A 312 -21.17 8.75 4.71
N ARG A 313 -21.17 9.05 3.41
CA ARG A 313 -21.21 8.07 2.32
C ARG A 313 -20.13 8.30 1.25
N GLY A 314 -19.13 9.13 1.56
CA GLY A 314 -18.01 9.42 0.65
C GLY A 314 -17.07 8.23 0.41
N THR A 315 -16.03 8.45 -0.38
CA THR A 315 -15.10 7.40 -0.85
C THR A 315 -13.74 7.41 -0.13
N SER A 316 -13.57 8.22 0.93
CA SER A 316 -12.35 8.20 1.73
C SER A 316 -12.10 6.81 2.31
N SER A 317 -10.88 6.29 2.16
CA SER A 317 -10.43 5.00 2.68
C SER A 317 -9.03 5.07 3.30
N THR A 318 -8.65 6.25 3.74
CA THR A 318 -7.36 6.54 4.39
C THR A 318 -7.57 6.98 5.84
N THR A 319 -6.84 6.36 6.77
CA THR A 319 -6.88 6.72 8.19
C THR A 319 -6.11 8.00 8.47
N ILE A 320 -6.31 8.59 9.65
CA ILE A 320 -5.56 9.78 10.13
C ILE A 320 -4.04 9.61 10.13
N THR A 321 -3.53 8.38 10.30
CA THR A 321 -2.07 8.11 10.22
C THR A 321 -1.60 7.78 8.80
N GLY A 322 -2.52 7.69 7.84
CA GLY A 322 -2.24 7.36 6.44
C GLY A 322 -2.28 5.86 6.12
N LYS A 323 -2.85 5.02 6.99
CA LYS A 323 -3.05 3.59 6.71
C LYS A 323 -4.24 3.39 5.78
N LYS A 324 -4.21 2.30 5.01
CA LYS A 324 -5.34 1.92 4.16
C LYS A 324 -6.39 1.18 4.97
N CYS A 325 -7.65 1.42 4.64
CA CYS A 325 -8.77 0.70 5.21
C CYS A 325 -8.87 -0.73 4.63
N GLN A 326 -9.15 -1.70 5.49
CA GLN A 326 -9.56 -3.05 5.15
C GLN A 326 -11.00 -3.03 4.58
N PRO A 327 -11.31 -3.81 3.52
CA PRO A 327 -12.68 -3.96 3.04
C PRO A 327 -13.63 -4.52 4.12
N TRP A 328 -14.84 -3.97 4.23
CA TRP A 328 -15.84 -4.41 5.22
C TRP A 328 -16.36 -5.84 5.02
N SER A 329 -16.20 -6.39 3.81
CA SER A 329 -16.48 -7.80 3.53
C SER A 329 -15.32 -8.73 3.84
N SER A 330 -14.10 -8.19 4.02
CA SER A 330 -12.90 -8.98 4.31
C SER A 330 -12.81 -9.31 5.79
N MET A 331 -12.39 -10.53 6.11
CA MET A 331 -12.05 -10.96 7.49
C MET A 331 -10.53 -10.96 7.75
N VAL A 332 -9.75 -10.42 6.81
CA VAL A 332 -8.28 -10.39 6.85
C VAL A 332 -7.78 -8.95 6.61
N PRO A 333 -6.81 -8.45 7.40
CA PRO A 333 -6.18 -9.12 8.54
C PRO A 333 -7.06 -9.20 9.80
N HIS A 334 -8.09 -8.37 9.92
CA HIS A 334 -8.92 -8.29 11.13
C HIS A 334 -10.27 -8.96 10.93
N ARG A 335 -10.50 -10.09 11.61
CA ARG A 335 -11.83 -10.69 11.70
C ARG A 335 -12.77 -9.80 12.50
N HIS A 336 -14.00 -9.58 12.03
CA HIS A 336 -14.96 -8.70 12.68
C HIS A 336 -16.43 -9.04 12.36
N VAL A 337 -17.37 -8.35 13.01
CA VAL A 337 -18.82 -8.52 12.85
C VAL A 337 -19.53 -7.33 12.20
N LYS A 338 -18.78 -6.29 11.82
CA LYS A 338 -19.30 -5.10 11.12
C LYS A 338 -19.36 -5.38 9.62
N THR A 339 -20.32 -6.19 9.20
CA THR A 339 -20.50 -6.58 7.79
C THR A 339 -21.76 -5.95 7.20
N PRO A 340 -21.86 -5.82 5.86
CA PRO A 340 -23.04 -5.26 5.20
C PRO A 340 -24.35 -5.96 5.57
N GLU A 341 -24.30 -7.27 5.81
CA GLU A 341 -25.46 -8.10 6.16
C GLU A 341 -25.98 -7.75 7.56
N ARG A 342 -25.08 -7.40 8.48
CA ARG A 342 -25.42 -7.10 9.88
C ARG A 342 -25.73 -5.62 10.11
N TYR A 343 -25.25 -4.73 9.23
CA TYR A 343 -25.44 -3.28 9.28
C TYR A 343 -25.84 -2.74 7.89
N PRO A 344 -27.03 -3.11 7.37
CA PRO A 344 -27.44 -2.80 6.00
C PRO A 344 -27.51 -1.29 5.73
N ASP A 345 -27.99 -0.52 6.71
CA ASP A 345 -28.19 0.93 6.57
C ASP A 345 -26.91 1.75 6.73
N ALA A 346 -25.83 1.14 7.22
CA ALA A 346 -24.55 1.83 7.45
C ALA A 346 -23.74 2.05 6.16
N GLY A 347 -24.17 1.50 5.03
CA GLY A 347 -23.52 1.69 3.73
C GLY A 347 -22.10 1.14 3.68
N LEU A 348 -21.86 -0.03 4.29
CA LEU A 348 -20.56 -0.68 4.41
C LEU A 348 -20.06 -1.26 3.07
N THR A 349 -19.78 -0.39 2.10
CA THR A 349 -19.30 -0.79 0.77
C THR A 349 -17.79 -0.63 0.65
N MET A 350 -17.15 -1.53 -0.11
CA MET A 350 -15.70 -1.55 -0.33
C MET A 350 -14.92 -1.45 0.99
N ASN A 351 -13.91 -0.57 1.06
CA ASN A 351 -13.14 -0.25 2.24
C ASN A 351 -13.34 1.22 2.68
N TYR A 352 -14.48 1.83 2.35
CA TYR A 352 -14.71 3.25 2.65
C TYR A 352 -14.93 3.49 4.15
N CYS A 353 -14.52 4.65 4.63
CA CYS A 353 -14.73 5.12 5.98
C CYS A 353 -16.22 5.20 6.32
N ARG A 354 -16.64 4.57 7.43
CA ARG A 354 -18.05 4.54 7.87
C ARG A 354 -18.12 4.63 9.39
N ASN A 355 -19.32 4.79 9.92
CA ASN A 355 -19.54 4.82 11.37
C ASN A 355 -20.75 3.93 11.78
N PRO A 356 -20.62 2.59 11.68
CA PRO A 356 -21.73 1.66 11.94
C PRO A 356 -22.08 1.48 13.42
N ASP A 357 -21.33 2.08 14.34
CA ASP A 357 -21.49 1.94 15.79
C ASP A 357 -21.62 3.27 16.52
N ALA A 358 -21.93 4.34 15.78
CA ALA A 358 -22.19 5.68 16.32
C ALA A 358 -21.03 6.24 17.18
N ASP A 359 -19.79 5.93 16.81
CA ASP A 359 -18.59 6.56 17.38
C ASP A 359 -18.56 8.08 17.08
N LYS A 360 -17.59 8.83 17.60
CA LYS A 360 -17.40 10.28 17.43
C LYS A 360 -17.18 10.71 15.97
N SER A 361 -16.58 9.85 15.15
CA SER A 361 -16.29 10.14 13.75
C SER A 361 -16.16 8.86 12.91
N PRO A 362 -16.21 8.95 11.57
CA PRO A 362 -16.00 7.80 10.70
C PRO A 362 -14.63 7.14 10.91
N TRP A 363 -14.62 5.80 10.84
CA TRP A 363 -13.46 4.96 11.06
C TRP A 363 -13.46 3.76 10.11
N CYS A 364 -12.39 2.99 10.12
CA CYS A 364 -12.31 1.71 9.42
C CYS A 364 -11.34 0.75 10.14
N TYR A 365 -11.47 -0.56 9.86
CA TYR A 365 -10.40 -1.51 10.16
C TYR A 365 -9.20 -1.23 9.25
N THR A 366 -7.96 -1.41 9.73
CA THR A 366 -6.77 -1.09 8.90
C THR A 366 -6.23 -2.33 8.21
N THR A 367 -5.49 -2.17 7.11
CA THR A 367 -4.77 -3.29 6.47
C THR A 367 -3.51 -3.72 7.23
N ASP A 368 -3.15 -3.04 8.32
CA ASP A 368 -2.02 -3.38 9.18
C ASP A 368 -2.46 -4.37 10.28
N PRO A 369 -1.91 -5.59 10.34
CA PRO A 369 -2.27 -6.58 11.37
C PRO A 369 -1.99 -6.13 12.80
N SER A 370 -1.08 -5.16 13.00
CA SER A 370 -0.74 -4.65 14.34
C SER A 370 -1.68 -3.54 14.81
N VAL A 371 -2.44 -2.92 13.89
CA VAL A 371 -3.38 -1.83 14.20
C VAL A 371 -4.77 -2.22 13.74
N ARG A 372 -5.61 -2.66 14.68
CA ARG A 372 -6.96 -3.17 14.37
C ARG A 372 -7.83 -2.16 13.63
N TRP A 373 -7.86 -0.92 14.08
CA TRP A 373 -8.73 0.12 13.53
C TRP A 373 -8.17 1.51 13.83
N GLU A 374 -8.56 2.51 13.04
CA GLU A 374 -8.26 3.93 13.30
C GLU A 374 -9.40 4.82 12.76
N PHE A 375 -9.52 6.06 13.25
CA PHE A 375 -10.37 7.07 12.63
C PHE A 375 -9.86 7.49 11.24
N CYS A 376 -10.79 7.94 10.42
CA CYS A 376 -10.50 8.38 9.06
C CYS A 376 -10.01 9.83 8.98
N ASN A 377 -9.19 10.12 7.96
CA ASN A 377 -8.65 11.46 7.71
C ASN A 377 -9.70 12.40 7.09
N LEU A 378 -10.76 12.69 7.84
CA LEU A 378 -11.89 13.52 7.41
C LEU A 378 -12.02 14.76 8.30
N LYS A 379 -12.44 15.89 7.71
CA LYS A 379 -12.76 17.11 8.46
C LYS A 379 -14.24 17.11 8.86
N LYS A 380 -14.59 17.87 9.89
CA LYS A 380 -15.99 18.16 10.19
C LYS A 380 -16.47 19.25 9.22
N CYS A 381 -17.66 19.12 8.66
CA CYS A 381 -18.20 20.17 7.80
C CYS A 381 -18.38 21.46 8.60
N PRO A 382 -18.10 22.64 8.03
CA PRO A 382 -18.44 23.90 8.69
C PRO A 382 -19.95 23.93 8.95
N ASP A 383 -20.34 24.35 10.15
CA ASP A 383 -21.74 24.48 10.51
C ASP A 383 -22.40 25.45 9.53
N ARG A 384 -23.49 25.03 8.87
CA ARG A 384 -24.31 25.96 8.12
C ARG A 384 -24.91 26.91 9.15
N GLU A 385 -24.49 28.17 9.17
CA GLU A 385 -25.34 29.21 9.72
C GLU A 385 -26.68 29.08 8.99
N GLU A 386 -27.72 28.71 9.74
CA GLU A 386 -29.08 28.75 9.23
C GLU A 386 -29.33 30.18 8.78
N SER A 387 -29.54 30.35 7.49
CA SER A 387 -30.04 31.58 6.88
C SER A 387 -31.46 31.84 7.39
N ALA A 388 -31.58 32.33 8.62
CA ALA A 388 -32.73 33.07 9.08
C ALA A 388 -32.57 34.50 8.56
N THR A 389 -33.38 34.84 7.58
CA THR A 389 -33.58 36.17 7.02
C THR A 389 -33.81 37.20 8.13
N LYS A 390 -32.77 37.96 8.48
CA LYS A 390 -32.90 39.29 9.09
C LYS A 390 -31.86 40.24 8.46
N SER A 391 -32.38 41.25 7.76
CA SER A 391 -31.64 42.35 7.15
C SER A 391 -30.92 43.22 8.19
N PRO A 392 -29.92 44.03 7.77
CA PRO A 392 -28.78 44.41 8.60
C PRO A 392 -29.04 45.68 9.42
N THR A 393 -28.33 45.83 10.53
CA THR A 393 -28.12 47.15 11.16
C THR A 393 -26.62 47.44 11.17
N VAL A 394 -26.27 48.56 10.55
CA VAL A 394 -24.90 49.08 10.39
C VAL A 394 -24.38 49.61 11.73
N SER A 395 -23.14 49.27 12.09
CA SER A 395 -22.23 50.15 12.84
C SER A 395 -20.77 49.67 12.75
N GLN A 396 -19.98 50.43 11.97
CA GLN A 396 -18.58 50.88 12.12
C GLN A 396 -17.42 49.92 12.52
N VAL A 397 -16.29 50.15 11.84
CA VAL A 397 -14.97 49.49 11.81
C VAL A 397 -13.95 50.33 12.63
N PRO A 398 -12.72 49.91 12.98
CA PRO A 398 -12.17 48.61 13.42
C PRO A 398 -11.51 48.72 14.82
N SER A 399 -11.23 47.59 15.47
CA SER A 399 -10.02 47.49 16.30
C SER A 399 -9.25 46.26 15.91
N ALA A 400 -7.95 46.48 15.64
CA ALA A 400 -6.98 45.45 15.37
C ALA A 400 -6.72 44.66 16.66
N GLU A 401 -7.09 43.39 16.67
CA GLU A 401 -6.51 42.40 17.56
C GLU A 401 -5.66 41.44 16.71
N ASP A 402 -4.48 41.14 17.25
CA ASP A 402 -3.49 40.17 16.78
C ASP A 402 -4.13 38.90 16.20
N PRO A 403 -3.53 38.25 15.18
CA PRO A 403 -4.04 36.99 14.70
C PRO A 403 -3.87 35.96 15.82
N SER A 404 -4.97 35.63 16.51
CA SER A 404 -5.01 34.50 17.42
C SER A 404 -4.49 33.28 16.66
N GLU A 405 -3.39 32.66 17.12
CA GLU A 405 -2.97 31.36 16.60
C GLU A 405 -4.20 30.44 16.59
N SER A 406 -4.55 29.94 15.41
CA SER A 406 -5.69 29.06 15.22
C SER A 406 -5.56 27.84 16.14
N ASP A 407 -6.54 27.61 17.02
CA ASP A 407 -6.52 26.48 17.97
C ASP A 407 -6.79 25.14 17.25
N CYS A 408 -5.74 24.56 16.67
CA CYS A 408 -5.81 23.39 15.80
C CYS A 408 -4.62 22.44 15.99
N MET A 409 -4.71 21.22 15.47
CA MET A 409 -3.67 20.19 15.56
C MET A 409 -3.17 19.72 14.18
N PHE A 410 -1.98 19.14 14.15
CA PHE A 410 -1.44 18.41 13.00
C PHE A 410 -1.35 16.92 13.32
N GLY A 411 -1.74 16.05 12.38
CA GLY A 411 -1.66 14.60 12.55
C GLY A 411 -2.51 14.11 13.71
N ASN A 412 -1.97 13.29 14.61
CA ASN A 412 -2.67 12.87 15.83
C ASN A 412 -2.59 13.88 16.98
N GLY A 413 -1.97 15.06 16.80
CA GLY A 413 -1.93 16.08 17.84
C GLY A 413 -0.94 15.81 18.99
N LYS A 414 0.07 14.95 18.82
CA LYS A 414 1.17 14.80 19.82
C LYS A 414 1.86 16.13 20.13
N GLY A 415 2.03 16.97 19.11
CA GLY A 415 2.59 18.33 19.23
C GLY A 415 1.57 19.42 19.59
N TYR A 416 0.29 19.07 19.79
CA TYR A 416 -0.75 20.08 20.07
C TYR A 416 -0.49 20.75 21.42
N ARG A 417 -0.53 22.09 21.43
CA ARG A 417 -0.30 22.94 22.62
C ARG A 417 -1.39 24.00 22.80
N GLY A 418 -2.54 23.85 22.14
CA GLY A 418 -3.66 24.78 22.25
C GLY A 418 -4.36 24.74 23.62
N LYS A 419 -5.44 25.52 23.76
CA LYS A 419 -6.09 25.80 25.06
C LYS A 419 -7.45 25.12 25.24
N ARG A 420 -7.82 24.21 24.35
CA ARG A 420 -9.08 23.46 24.46
C ARG A 420 -9.08 22.61 25.74
N ALA A 421 -10.17 22.68 26.51
CA ALA A 421 -10.29 22.04 27.84
C ALA A 421 -11.65 21.33 28.05
N THR A 422 -12.33 21.01 26.95
CA THR A 422 -13.64 20.34 26.95
C THR A 422 -13.59 19.14 26.01
N THR A 423 -14.14 18.02 26.47
CA THR A 423 -14.17 16.77 25.72
C THR A 423 -15.23 16.80 24.62
N VAL A 424 -15.19 15.85 23.69
CA VAL A 424 -16.20 15.71 22.61
C VAL A 424 -17.61 15.52 23.19
N SER A 425 -17.74 14.87 24.36
CA SER A 425 -19.02 14.73 25.07
C SER A 425 -19.44 15.98 25.85
N GLY A 426 -18.72 17.10 25.73
CA GLY A 426 -19.01 18.35 26.44
C GLY A 426 -18.58 18.37 27.92
N ILE A 427 -17.80 17.38 28.36
CA ILE A 427 -17.37 17.27 29.77
C ILE A 427 -16.11 18.12 29.97
N PRO A 428 -16.02 18.96 31.02
CA PRO A 428 -14.79 19.68 31.33
C PRO A 428 -13.64 18.74 31.69
N CYS A 429 -12.44 19.09 31.27
CA CYS A 429 -11.23 18.36 31.62
C CYS A 429 -10.83 18.59 33.10
N GLN A 430 -10.38 17.53 33.76
CA GLN A 430 -9.66 17.58 35.03
C GLN A 430 -8.24 18.10 34.79
N GLU A 431 -7.70 18.84 35.76
CA GLU A 431 -6.32 19.34 35.70
C GLU A 431 -5.31 18.18 35.75
N TRP A 432 -4.27 18.21 34.92
CA TRP A 432 -3.25 17.16 34.87
C TRP A 432 -2.45 17.02 36.17
N GLY A 433 -2.39 18.07 36.99
CA GLY A 433 -1.81 18.01 38.33
C GLY A 433 -2.80 17.55 39.42
N ALA A 434 -4.11 17.60 39.15
CA ALA A 434 -5.13 17.24 40.12
C ALA A 434 -5.26 15.71 40.24
N GLN A 435 -5.60 15.25 41.44
CA GLN A 435 -5.83 13.82 41.72
C GLN A 435 -7.30 13.53 42.09
N GLU A 436 -8.19 14.48 41.77
CA GLU A 436 -9.63 14.38 41.95
C GLU A 436 -10.35 15.03 40.76
N PRO A 437 -11.50 14.46 40.30
CA PRO A 437 -12.16 13.26 40.82
C PRO A 437 -11.41 11.94 40.53
N HIS A 438 -10.49 11.93 39.56
CA HIS A 438 -9.72 10.72 39.21
C HIS A 438 -8.28 10.80 39.71
N ARG A 439 -7.83 9.75 40.40
CA ARG A 439 -6.41 9.58 40.74
C ARG A 439 -5.66 8.92 39.58
N HIS A 440 -4.49 9.43 39.25
CA HIS A 440 -3.66 8.89 38.18
C HIS A 440 -2.16 9.08 38.48
N GLY A 441 -1.40 7.99 38.37
CA GLY A 441 0.07 7.99 38.58
C GLY A 441 0.90 8.15 37.30
N ILE A 442 0.24 8.18 36.14
CA ILE A 442 0.85 8.40 34.82
C ILE A 442 0.20 9.64 34.19
N PHE A 443 0.87 10.24 33.20
CA PHE A 443 0.43 11.48 32.55
C PHE A 443 0.20 12.63 33.53
N THR A 444 1.15 12.82 34.45
CA THR A 444 1.25 14.01 35.28
C THR A 444 2.31 14.97 34.70
N PRO A 445 2.29 16.27 35.07
CA PRO A 445 3.33 17.21 34.68
C PRO A 445 4.75 16.73 35.05
N VAL A 446 4.86 15.90 36.11
CA VAL A 446 6.13 15.35 36.60
C VAL A 446 6.58 14.14 35.77
N THR A 447 5.66 13.22 35.44
CA THR A 447 6.01 12.00 34.68
C THR A 447 6.23 12.26 33.20
N ASN A 448 5.61 13.31 32.63
CA ASN A 448 5.67 13.63 31.21
C ASN A 448 5.94 15.13 30.96
N PRO A 449 7.10 15.66 31.39
CA PRO A 449 7.38 17.10 31.42
C PRO A 449 7.40 17.73 30.02
N GLN A 450 7.76 16.97 28.98
CA GLN A 450 7.85 17.44 27.60
C GLN A 450 6.48 17.47 26.87
N SER A 451 5.44 16.90 27.49
CA SER A 451 4.12 16.78 26.86
C SER A 451 3.23 18.01 27.05
N GLY A 452 3.71 19.04 27.77
CA GLY A 452 2.99 20.29 27.97
C GLY A 452 1.67 20.11 28.72
N LEU A 453 1.65 19.22 29.73
CA LEU A 453 0.49 18.87 30.55
C LEU A 453 0.15 20.00 31.55
N GLU A 454 -0.11 21.18 31.01
CA GLU A 454 -0.43 22.38 31.77
C GLU A 454 -1.94 22.48 32.00
N LYS A 455 -2.32 22.87 33.21
CA LYS A 455 -3.72 23.05 33.61
C LYS A 455 -4.55 21.81 33.24
N ASN A 456 -5.72 22.01 32.66
CA ASN A 456 -6.63 20.97 32.20
C ASN A 456 -6.77 20.95 30.66
N TYR A 457 -5.77 21.44 29.92
CA TYR A 457 -5.86 21.48 28.47
C TYR A 457 -5.72 20.10 27.86
N CYS A 458 -6.46 19.83 26.78
CA CYS A 458 -6.38 18.58 26.04
C CYS A 458 -4.97 18.36 25.46
N ARG A 459 -4.41 17.17 25.66
CA ARG A 459 -3.06 16.80 25.19
C ARG A 459 -3.05 15.38 24.65
N ASN A 460 -2.03 15.05 23.87
CA ASN A 460 -1.80 13.69 23.40
C ASN A 460 -0.40 13.21 23.83
N PRO A 461 -0.17 13.00 25.14
CA PRO A 461 1.17 12.70 25.69
C PRO A 461 1.69 11.31 25.31
N ASP A 462 0.79 10.35 25.10
CA ASP A 462 1.04 8.98 24.68
C ASP A 462 1.16 8.82 23.15
N GLY A 463 0.77 9.85 22.39
CA GLY A 463 0.72 9.78 20.95
C GLY A 463 -0.39 8.83 20.48
N ASP A 464 -1.47 8.71 21.26
CA ASP A 464 -2.66 7.97 20.89
C ASP A 464 -3.11 8.35 19.48
N VAL A 465 -3.49 7.34 18.70
CA VAL A 465 -3.87 7.56 17.31
C VAL A 465 -5.08 8.48 17.20
N ASN A 466 -6.02 8.43 18.14
CA ASN A 466 -7.33 9.07 18.06
C ASN A 466 -7.35 10.56 18.44
N GLY A 467 -6.21 11.13 18.79
CA GLY A 467 -6.04 12.56 19.02
C GLY A 467 -5.85 12.96 20.48
N PRO A 468 -5.84 14.28 20.76
CA PRO A 468 -5.79 14.82 22.10
C PRO A 468 -6.96 14.38 22.98
N TRP A 469 -6.66 14.12 24.24
CA TRP A 469 -7.59 13.71 25.28
C TRP A 469 -7.26 14.41 26.61
N CYS A 470 -8.14 14.25 27.59
CA CYS A 470 -7.91 14.67 28.97
C CYS A 470 -8.65 13.76 29.94
N TYR A 471 -8.20 13.69 31.20
CA TYR A 471 -9.02 13.18 32.30
C TYR A 471 -10.27 14.06 32.43
N THR A 472 -11.43 13.47 32.75
CA THR A 472 -12.69 14.25 32.79
C THR A 472 -13.12 14.58 34.21
N MET A 473 -13.84 15.68 34.39
CA MET A 473 -14.48 16.01 35.68
C MET A 473 -15.66 15.09 36.03
N SER A 474 -16.05 14.14 35.16
CA SER A 474 -17.12 13.18 35.44
C SER A 474 -16.59 11.96 36.18
N PRO A 475 -17.11 11.61 37.38
CA PRO A 475 -16.68 10.43 38.12
C PRO A 475 -16.93 9.10 37.38
N ARG A 476 -17.82 9.10 36.37
CA ARG A 476 -18.20 7.90 35.61
C ARG A 476 -17.35 7.69 34.36
N LYS A 477 -16.53 8.67 33.97
CA LYS A 477 -15.72 8.62 32.75
C LYS A 477 -14.32 9.12 33.07
N LEU A 478 -13.37 8.20 33.18
CA LEU A 478 -11.99 8.49 33.56
C LEU A 478 -11.35 9.54 32.65
N PHE A 479 -11.42 9.32 31.34
CA PHE A 479 -10.90 10.23 30.32
C PHE A 479 -11.81 10.23 29.09
N ASP A 480 -11.64 11.24 28.26
CA ASP A 480 -12.34 11.37 26.99
C ASP A 480 -11.52 12.22 26.02
N TYR A 481 -11.76 12.03 24.72
CA TYR A 481 -11.07 12.80 23.69
C TYR A 481 -11.62 14.21 23.59
N CYS A 482 -10.84 15.10 23.00
CA CYS A 482 -11.25 16.46 22.67
C CYS A 482 -11.41 16.64 21.16
N ASP A 483 -12.39 17.46 20.75
CA ASP A 483 -12.63 17.79 19.33
C ASP A 483 -11.65 18.87 18.86
N VAL A 484 -10.37 18.54 18.68
CA VAL A 484 -9.38 19.50 18.18
C VAL A 484 -9.36 19.45 16.65
N PRO A 485 -9.66 20.55 15.94
CA PRO A 485 -9.70 20.56 14.48
C PRO A 485 -8.29 20.42 13.90
N GLN A 486 -8.16 19.79 12.72
CA GLN A 486 -6.90 19.84 11.97
C GLN A 486 -6.65 21.27 11.47
N CYS A 487 -5.40 21.74 11.54
CA CYS A 487 -5.06 23.07 11.07
C CYS A 487 -5.41 23.26 9.58
N VAL A 488 -5.99 24.42 9.27
CA VAL A 488 -6.24 24.85 7.89
C VAL A 488 -4.91 25.38 7.37
N SER A 489 -4.28 24.63 6.48
CA SER A 489 -3.09 25.09 5.76
C SER A 489 -3.48 26.17 4.75
N ALA A 490 -2.52 26.97 4.27
CA ALA A 490 -2.75 28.06 3.33
C ALA A 490 -3.69 27.66 2.19
N SER A 491 -4.45 28.62 1.62
CA SER A 491 -5.55 28.37 0.68
C SER A 491 -5.19 27.44 -0.50
N PHE A 492 -3.90 27.31 -0.87
CA PHE A 492 -3.40 26.42 -1.90
C PHE A 492 -2.08 25.72 -1.51
N ASP A 493 -2.16 24.66 -0.70
CA ASP A 493 -1.03 23.75 -0.45
C ASP A 493 -0.54 23.07 -1.75
N CYS A 494 0.76 22.78 -1.84
CA CYS A 494 1.29 21.98 -2.94
C CYS A 494 0.59 20.61 -3.03
N GLY A 495 0.46 20.08 -4.25
CA GLY A 495 -0.06 18.73 -4.47
C GLY A 495 -1.55 18.54 -4.15
N LYS A 496 -2.28 19.60 -3.77
CA LYS A 496 -3.71 19.55 -3.43
C LYS A 496 -4.56 20.30 -4.48
N PRO A 497 -5.05 19.60 -5.51
CA PRO A 497 -5.94 20.22 -6.49
C PRO A 497 -7.27 20.63 -5.85
N GLN A 498 -7.87 21.72 -6.36
CA GLN A 498 -9.21 22.16 -5.94
C GLN A 498 -10.34 21.47 -6.73
N VAL A 499 -9.99 20.86 -7.86
CA VAL A 499 -10.88 20.03 -8.67
C VAL A 499 -10.42 18.59 -8.50
N GLU A 500 -11.32 17.71 -8.07
CA GLU A 500 -10.98 16.30 -7.85
C GLU A 500 -10.58 15.63 -9.17
N PRO A 501 -9.42 14.95 -9.24
CA PRO A 501 -9.05 14.16 -10.41
C PRO A 501 -10.03 13.04 -10.68
N LYS A 502 -10.18 12.68 -11.96
CA LYS A 502 -11.10 11.60 -12.37
C LYS A 502 -10.64 10.23 -11.87
N LYS A 503 -9.34 10.08 -11.59
CA LYS A 503 -8.67 8.85 -11.14
C LYS A 503 -8.95 7.69 -12.10
N CYS A 504 -8.62 7.92 -13.37
CA CYS A 504 -8.84 6.97 -14.45
C CYS A 504 -8.42 5.53 -14.08
N PRO A 505 -9.30 4.52 -14.20
CA PRO A 505 -8.92 3.13 -13.91
C PRO A 505 -7.80 2.65 -14.83
N GLY A 506 -6.79 1.97 -14.29
CA GLY A 506 -5.59 1.54 -15.03
C GLY A 506 -5.80 0.55 -16.20
N ARG A 507 -7.02 0.10 -16.51
CA ARG A 507 -7.32 -0.77 -17.67
C ARG A 507 -7.74 0.01 -18.93
N VAL A 508 -7.85 1.34 -18.87
CA VAL A 508 -8.27 2.15 -20.01
C VAL A 508 -7.06 2.44 -20.91
N VAL A 509 -7.01 1.81 -22.09
CA VAL A 509 -5.98 2.02 -23.11
C VAL A 509 -5.93 3.51 -23.50
N GLY A 510 -4.74 4.12 -23.41
CA GLY A 510 -4.54 5.56 -23.69
C GLY A 510 -4.99 6.52 -22.59
N GLY A 511 -5.41 6.01 -21.43
CA GLY A 511 -5.89 6.82 -20.32
C GLY A 511 -7.28 7.42 -20.58
N CYS A 512 -7.64 8.48 -19.86
CA CYS A 512 -8.85 9.22 -20.14
C CYS A 512 -8.66 10.72 -19.98
N VAL A 513 -9.58 11.49 -20.56
CA VAL A 513 -9.62 12.95 -20.41
C VAL A 513 -9.75 13.29 -18.92
N ALA A 514 -8.80 14.09 -18.43
CA ALA A 514 -8.78 14.56 -17.06
C ALA A 514 -9.92 15.54 -16.81
N ASN A 515 -10.35 15.67 -15.55
CA ASN A 515 -11.23 16.79 -15.21
C ASN A 515 -10.46 18.11 -15.43
N PRO A 516 -11.06 19.13 -16.07
CA PRO A 516 -10.37 20.40 -16.28
C PRO A 516 -9.80 20.96 -14.98
N HIS A 517 -8.52 21.31 -15.00
CA HIS A 517 -7.76 21.87 -13.87
C HIS A 517 -7.61 20.94 -12.64
N SER A 518 -7.89 19.64 -12.75
CA SER A 518 -7.63 18.69 -11.65
C SER A 518 -6.14 18.38 -11.42
N TRP A 519 -5.28 18.79 -12.35
CA TRP A 519 -3.82 18.65 -12.28
C TRP A 519 -3.15 20.03 -12.42
N PRO A 520 -3.32 20.92 -11.43
CA PRO A 520 -3.03 22.36 -11.56
C PRO A 520 -1.53 22.71 -11.62
N TRP A 521 -0.64 21.73 -11.42
CA TRP A 521 0.81 21.85 -11.63
C TRP A 521 1.24 21.49 -13.04
N GLN A 522 0.35 20.89 -13.85
CA GLN A 522 0.66 20.56 -15.24
C GLN A 522 0.98 21.84 -16.02
N ILE A 523 2.10 21.82 -16.72
CA ILE A 523 2.49 22.91 -17.61
C ILE A 523 2.54 22.41 -19.05
N SER A 524 2.27 23.30 -20.00
CA SER A 524 2.51 23.07 -21.43
C SER A 524 3.73 23.89 -21.84
N LEU A 525 4.83 23.21 -22.16
CA LEU A 525 6.05 23.85 -22.67
C LEU A 525 5.88 24.06 -24.18
N ARG A 526 6.03 25.32 -24.60
CA ARG A 526 5.77 25.75 -25.96
C ARG A 526 6.94 26.48 -26.55
N THR A 527 7.05 26.39 -27.87
CA THR A 527 7.96 27.25 -28.63
C THR A 527 7.45 28.70 -28.59
N ARG A 528 8.31 29.65 -28.97
CA ARG A 528 7.92 31.06 -29.15
C ARG A 528 6.70 31.27 -30.07
N PHE A 529 6.45 30.33 -31.00
CA PHE A 529 5.30 30.35 -31.92
C PHE A 529 4.03 29.71 -31.36
N GLY A 530 4.02 29.33 -30.07
CA GLY A 530 2.84 28.78 -29.40
C GLY A 530 2.57 27.29 -29.66
N LYS A 531 3.50 26.57 -30.30
CA LYS A 531 3.39 25.12 -30.53
C LYS A 531 3.82 24.34 -29.28
N HIS A 532 2.92 23.51 -28.74
CA HIS A 532 3.23 22.55 -27.69
C HIS A 532 4.19 21.46 -28.19
N PHE A 533 5.13 21.06 -27.33
CA PHE A 533 6.06 19.98 -27.66
C PHE A 533 6.54 19.16 -26.45
N CYS A 534 6.44 19.69 -25.23
CA CYS A 534 6.78 18.99 -23.99
C CYS A 534 5.84 19.40 -22.85
N GLY A 535 5.75 18.54 -21.85
CA GLY A 535 5.17 18.83 -20.55
C GLY A 535 6.21 19.36 -19.56
N GLY A 536 5.76 19.49 -18.31
CA GLY A 536 6.55 19.91 -17.16
C GLY A 536 5.67 20.00 -15.92
N THR A 537 6.29 20.34 -14.80
CA THR A 537 5.61 20.45 -13.51
C THR A 537 5.98 21.75 -12.84
N LEU A 538 4.99 22.56 -12.46
CA LEU A 538 5.19 23.68 -11.56
C LEU A 538 5.54 23.14 -10.17
N ILE A 539 6.72 23.45 -9.64
CA ILE A 539 7.19 22.99 -8.32
C ILE A 539 7.26 24.13 -7.29
N ALA A 540 7.34 25.37 -7.76
CA ALA A 540 7.16 26.59 -6.98
C ALA A 540 6.69 27.70 -7.93
N PRO A 541 6.19 28.85 -7.41
CA PRO A 541 5.62 29.90 -8.26
C PRO A 541 6.54 30.41 -9.38
N GLU A 542 7.86 30.36 -9.21
CA GLU A 542 8.85 30.79 -10.21
C GLU A 542 9.60 29.64 -10.90
N TRP A 543 9.28 28.39 -10.56
CA TRP A 543 10.11 27.23 -10.90
C TRP A 543 9.31 26.09 -11.51
N VAL A 544 9.74 25.66 -12.70
CA VAL A 544 9.19 24.51 -13.42
C VAL A 544 10.26 23.44 -13.59
N LEU A 545 9.89 22.20 -13.34
CA LEU A 545 10.71 21.01 -13.58
C LEU A 545 10.25 20.34 -14.89
N THR A 546 11.19 19.95 -15.74
CA THR A 546 10.93 19.23 -17.00
C THR A 546 12.10 18.31 -17.35
N ALA A 547 12.04 17.60 -18.48
CA ALA A 547 13.13 16.78 -18.96
C ALA A 547 14.21 17.62 -19.66
N ALA A 548 15.47 17.21 -19.57
CA ALA A 548 16.58 17.92 -20.21
C ALA A 548 16.48 17.87 -21.74
N HIS A 549 16.01 16.74 -22.29
CA HIS A 549 15.87 16.56 -23.74
C HIS A 549 14.86 17.54 -24.37
N CYS A 550 13.92 18.09 -23.60
CA CYS A 550 13.01 19.14 -24.07
C CYS A 550 13.74 20.44 -24.42
N LEU A 551 14.94 20.66 -23.89
CA LEU A 551 15.73 21.87 -24.07
C LEU A 551 16.85 21.73 -25.11
N GLU A 552 17.01 20.54 -25.70
CA GLU A 552 18.08 20.27 -26.68
C GLU A 552 17.97 21.12 -27.96
N ARG A 553 16.76 21.52 -28.34
CA ARG A 553 16.52 22.31 -29.55
C ARG A 553 17.01 23.77 -29.45
N SER A 554 17.15 24.33 -28.25
CA SER A 554 17.63 25.70 -28.08
C SER A 554 18.22 25.95 -26.69
N SER A 555 19.40 26.57 -26.63
CA SER A 555 19.99 27.01 -25.37
C SER A 555 19.46 28.38 -24.88
N ARG A 556 18.58 29.04 -25.65
CA ARG A 556 18.08 30.39 -25.32
C ARG A 556 16.80 30.30 -24.50
N PRO A 557 16.74 30.83 -23.26
CA PRO A 557 15.52 30.83 -22.45
C PRO A 557 14.30 31.42 -23.17
N ALA A 558 14.48 32.53 -23.89
CA ALA A 558 13.43 33.21 -24.65
C ALA A 558 12.84 32.41 -25.83
N ALA A 559 13.39 31.24 -26.17
CA ALA A 559 12.79 30.32 -27.14
C ALA A 559 11.58 29.56 -26.56
N TYR A 560 11.43 29.58 -25.22
CA TYR A 560 10.47 28.78 -24.47
C TYR A 560 9.43 29.64 -23.76
N LYS A 561 8.18 29.17 -23.83
CA LYS A 561 7.05 29.69 -23.08
C LYS A 561 6.44 28.58 -22.23
N VAL A 562 6.07 28.91 -21.00
CA VAL A 562 5.36 28.03 -20.08
C VAL A 562 3.91 28.51 -20.01
N ILE A 563 2.98 27.62 -20.39
CA ILE A 563 1.55 27.86 -20.20
C ILE A 563 1.07 27.09 -18.97
N LEU A 564 0.40 27.79 -18.05
CA LEU A 564 -0.17 27.24 -16.82
C LEU A 564 -1.70 27.32 -16.84
N GLY A 565 -2.36 26.37 -16.19
CA GLY A 565 -3.83 26.34 -16.03
C GLY A 565 -4.60 25.88 -17.26
N ALA A 566 -3.93 25.45 -18.33
CA ALA A 566 -4.57 25.00 -19.57
C ALA A 566 -5.19 23.59 -19.43
N HIS A 567 -6.32 23.37 -20.09
CA HIS A 567 -6.87 22.02 -20.32
C HIS A 567 -6.84 21.67 -21.82
N ARG A 568 -7.02 22.65 -22.71
CA ARG A 568 -6.91 22.50 -24.17
C ARG A 568 -5.48 22.77 -24.67
N GLU A 569 -5.03 22.00 -25.65
CA GLU A 569 -3.70 22.16 -26.27
C GLU A 569 -3.66 23.35 -27.25
N LEU A 570 -4.65 23.50 -28.12
CA LEU A 570 -4.60 24.54 -29.17
C LEU A 570 -5.45 25.77 -28.81
N ASN A 571 -6.75 25.56 -28.61
CA ASN A 571 -7.70 26.62 -28.30
C ASN A 571 -7.68 26.92 -26.79
N LEU A 572 -6.63 27.61 -26.35
CA LEU A 572 -6.38 27.96 -24.96
C LEU A 572 -7.54 28.74 -24.34
N GLU A 573 -7.80 28.47 -23.06
CA GLU A 573 -8.80 29.16 -22.25
C GLU A 573 -8.36 30.61 -21.94
N ALA A 574 -9.32 31.50 -21.65
CA ALA A 574 -9.03 32.93 -21.46
C ALA A 574 -8.22 33.26 -20.18
N ASP A 575 -8.25 32.37 -19.20
CA ASP A 575 -7.66 32.55 -17.87
C ASP A 575 -6.35 31.77 -17.65
N ILE A 576 -5.73 31.31 -18.74
CA ILE A 576 -4.39 30.70 -18.69
C ILE A 576 -3.33 31.75 -18.32
N GLN A 577 -2.17 31.28 -17.83
CA GLN A 577 -1.01 32.15 -17.64
C GLN A 577 0.08 31.78 -18.64
N ASP A 578 0.42 32.70 -19.54
CA ASP A 578 1.55 32.61 -20.48
C ASP A 578 2.77 33.34 -19.90
N ILE A 579 3.81 32.60 -19.54
CA ILE A 579 5.02 33.12 -18.90
C ILE A 579 6.25 32.66 -19.67
N GLU A 580 7.11 33.61 -20.06
CA GLU A 580 8.39 33.31 -20.71
C GLU A 580 9.41 32.74 -19.70
N VAL A 581 10.37 31.96 -20.21
CA VAL A 581 11.45 31.42 -19.39
C VAL A 581 12.63 32.41 -19.35
N SER A 582 13.13 32.71 -18.15
CA SER A 582 14.26 33.63 -17.93
C SER A 582 15.61 32.92 -17.89
N LYS A 583 15.67 31.72 -17.29
CA LYS A 583 16.90 30.91 -17.17
C LYS A 583 16.60 29.42 -17.33
N LEU A 584 17.58 28.70 -17.87
CA LEU A 584 17.59 27.25 -18.02
C LEU A 584 18.70 26.66 -17.15
N PHE A 585 18.40 25.65 -16.34
CA PHE A 585 19.37 24.93 -15.53
C PHE A 585 19.28 23.44 -15.86
N LEU A 586 20.27 22.93 -16.60
CA LEU A 586 20.42 21.50 -16.87
C LEU A 586 21.13 20.84 -15.69
N GLU A 587 20.71 19.62 -15.35
CA GLU A 587 21.37 18.85 -14.30
C GLU A 587 22.77 18.41 -14.76
N PRO A 588 23.82 18.62 -13.94
CA PRO A 588 25.21 18.46 -14.37
C PRO A 588 25.66 16.99 -14.59
N THR A 589 25.04 16.01 -13.95
CA THR A 589 25.38 14.58 -14.11
C THR A 589 24.83 13.95 -15.39
N ARG A 590 24.27 14.76 -16.30
CA ARG A 590 23.58 14.34 -17.53
C ARG A 590 22.35 13.47 -17.27
N ALA A 591 21.74 13.60 -16.09
CA ALA A 591 20.41 13.07 -15.89
C ALA A 591 19.42 13.85 -16.77
N ASP A 592 18.37 13.19 -17.25
CA ASP A 592 17.39 13.80 -18.16
C ASP A 592 16.37 14.68 -17.43
N ILE A 593 16.86 15.70 -16.72
CA ILE A 593 16.06 16.62 -15.90
C ILE A 593 16.62 18.04 -15.96
N ALA A 594 15.72 19.01 -15.97
CA ALA A 594 16.05 20.42 -16.06
C ALA A 594 15.08 21.30 -15.26
N LEU A 595 15.59 22.43 -14.78
CA LEU A 595 14.81 23.48 -14.14
C LEU A 595 14.70 24.71 -15.06
N LEU A 596 13.48 25.24 -15.14
CA LEU A 596 13.17 26.49 -15.82
C LEU A 596 12.83 27.53 -14.75
N LYS A 597 13.54 28.66 -14.76
CA LYS A 597 13.14 29.83 -13.99
C LYS A 597 12.22 30.68 -14.85
N LEU A 598 11.05 31.03 -14.33
CA LEU A 598 10.09 31.88 -15.02
C LEU A 598 10.56 33.34 -15.04
N SER A 599 10.09 34.16 -16.00
CA SER A 599 10.39 35.59 -16.07
C SER A 599 9.64 36.42 -15.02
N ARG A 600 8.51 35.89 -14.54
CA ARG A 600 7.75 36.41 -13.41
C ARG A 600 7.12 35.23 -12.65
N SER A 601 6.84 35.44 -11.36
CA SER A 601 6.11 34.46 -10.56
C SER A 601 4.72 34.18 -11.15
N ALA A 602 4.36 32.90 -11.21
CA ALA A 602 3.00 32.47 -11.48
C ALA A 602 2.07 32.92 -10.35
N VAL A 603 0.84 33.28 -10.71
CA VAL A 603 -0.20 33.61 -9.74
C VAL A 603 -0.86 32.31 -9.29
N ILE A 604 -0.75 31.98 -8.01
CA ILE A 604 -1.34 30.75 -7.48
C ILE A 604 -2.85 30.92 -7.35
N THR A 605 -3.61 30.02 -7.97
CA THR A 605 -5.07 30.04 -8.04
C THR A 605 -5.62 28.62 -7.88
N SER A 606 -6.95 28.44 -7.89
CA SER A 606 -7.56 27.11 -7.91
C SER A 606 -7.19 26.25 -9.13
N LYS A 607 -6.66 26.88 -10.19
CA LYS A 607 -6.26 26.23 -11.46
C LYS A 607 -4.74 26.12 -11.64
N VAL A 608 -3.96 26.80 -10.79
CA VAL A 608 -2.49 26.86 -10.85
C VAL A 608 -1.94 26.70 -9.44
N ILE A 609 -1.49 25.50 -9.12
CA ILE A 609 -0.99 25.10 -7.80
C ILE A 609 0.24 24.20 -8.02
N PRO A 610 1.37 24.42 -7.33
CA PRO A 610 2.55 23.58 -7.52
C PRO A 610 2.35 22.13 -7.04
N ALA A 611 3.10 21.19 -7.60
CA ALA A 611 3.22 19.83 -7.05
C ALA A 611 4.19 19.83 -5.87
N CYS A 612 4.00 18.91 -4.91
CA CYS A 612 4.98 18.74 -3.85
C CYS A 612 6.20 17.95 -4.33
N LEU A 613 7.38 18.32 -3.83
CA LEU A 613 8.60 17.53 -3.99
C LEU A 613 8.67 16.42 -2.90
N PRO A 614 9.24 15.25 -3.21
CA PRO A 614 9.45 14.17 -2.26
C PRO A 614 10.65 14.46 -1.34
N PRO A 615 10.79 13.77 -0.21
CA PRO A 615 12.03 13.80 0.57
C PRO A 615 13.22 13.28 -0.25
N PRO A 616 14.45 13.78 0.00
CA PRO A 616 15.66 13.30 -0.68
C PRO A 616 15.82 11.78 -0.58
N ASN A 617 16.19 11.16 -1.70
CA ASN A 617 16.40 9.71 -1.84
C ASN A 617 15.19 8.81 -1.57
N TYR A 618 13.98 9.35 -1.38
CA TYR A 618 12.77 8.54 -1.22
C TYR A 618 12.54 7.59 -2.40
N VAL A 619 12.21 6.33 -2.11
CA VAL A 619 11.85 5.32 -3.12
C VAL A 619 10.39 4.96 -2.93
N VAL A 620 9.59 5.24 -3.95
CA VAL A 620 8.17 4.91 -3.98
C VAL A 620 7.98 3.39 -3.88
N ALA A 621 7.05 2.95 -3.04
CA ALA A 621 6.80 1.53 -2.81
C ALA A 621 6.28 0.81 -4.08
N ASP A 622 6.62 -0.47 -4.23
CA ASP A 622 6.16 -1.29 -5.35
C ASP A 622 4.63 -1.28 -5.46
N ARG A 623 4.10 -1.29 -6.69
CA ARG A 623 2.66 -1.23 -6.99
C ARG A 623 1.93 0.01 -6.49
N THR A 624 2.63 1.04 -6.00
CA THR A 624 1.99 2.34 -5.70
C THR A 624 1.36 2.88 -6.97
N LEU A 625 0.07 3.21 -6.92
CA LEU A 625 -0.65 3.79 -8.04
C LEU A 625 -0.29 5.27 -8.17
N CYS A 626 0.23 5.63 -9.33
CA CYS A 626 0.61 6.99 -9.68
C CYS A 626 -0.12 7.40 -10.96
N TYR A 627 -0.11 8.68 -11.27
CA TYR A 627 -0.76 9.27 -12.42
C TYR A 627 0.26 10.02 -13.26
N ILE A 628 0.24 9.71 -14.55
CA ILE A 628 0.88 10.54 -15.57
C ILE A 628 -0.18 11.43 -16.21
N THR A 629 0.20 12.67 -16.53
CA THR A 629 -0.68 13.63 -17.20
C THR A 629 0.02 14.33 -18.36
N GLY A 630 -0.72 14.57 -19.44
CA GLY A 630 -0.19 15.25 -20.61
C GLY A 630 -1.14 15.29 -21.80
N TRP A 631 -0.64 15.85 -22.89
CA TRP A 631 -1.34 15.98 -24.19
C TRP A 631 -0.71 15.07 -25.26
N GLY A 632 0.11 14.09 -24.87
CA GLY A 632 0.84 13.22 -25.78
C GLY A 632 -0.06 12.40 -26.71
N ASP A 633 0.55 11.90 -27.79
CA ASP A 633 -0.11 11.12 -28.81
C ASP A 633 -0.67 9.82 -28.22
N THR A 634 -1.93 9.56 -28.53
CA THR A 634 -2.70 8.46 -27.94
C THR A 634 -3.09 7.40 -28.98
N GLN A 635 -2.37 7.35 -30.10
CA GLN A 635 -2.56 6.32 -31.14
C GLN A 635 -4.04 6.20 -31.59
N GLY A 636 -4.74 7.32 -31.72
CA GLY A 636 -6.11 7.36 -32.26
C GLY A 636 -7.27 7.27 -31.27
N THR A 637 -7.06 7.46 -29.96
CA THR A 637 -8.17 7.51 -28.97
C THR A 637 -8.91 8.86 -28.93
N PHE A 638 -10.15 8.85 -28.42
CA PHE A 638 -11.00 10.03 -28.23
C PHE A 638 -10.34 11.10 -27.32
N GLY A 639 -10.66 12.38 -27.53
CA GLY A 639 -10.15 13.50 -26.71
C GLY A 639 -8.81 14.09 -27.16
N ALA A 640 -8.53 14.10 -28.47
CA ALA A 640 -7.36 14.79 -29.03
C ALA A 640 -7.34 16.28 -28.63
N GLY A 641 -6.16 16.78 -28.22
CA GLY A 641 -5.97 18.17 -27.81
C GLY A 641 -6.58 18.54 -26.43
N LEU A 642 -7.00 17.55 -25.63
CA LEU A 642 -7.41 17.75 -24.23
C LEU A 642 -6.42 17.09 -23.28
N LEU A 643 -6.26 17.64 -22.08
CA LEU A 643 -5.39 17.07 -21.05
C LEU A 643 -5.92 15.69 -20.63
N LYS A 644 -5.05 14.70 -20.65
CA LYS A 644 -5.35 13.32 -20.25
C LYS A 644 -4.62 12.93 -18.98
N GLU A 645 -5.14 11.92 -18.32
CA GLU A 645 -4.53 11.24 -17.19
C GLU A 645 -4.55 9.72 -17.40
N ALA A 646 -3.50 9.04 -16.93
CA ALA A 646 -3.43 7.60 -16.92
C ALA A 646 -2.87 7.10 -15.58
N GLN A 647 -3.53 6.09 -15.01
CA GLN A 647 -3.07 5.45 -13.78
C GLN A 647 -2.06 4.36 -14.10
N LEU A 648 -0.87 4.46 -13.51
CA LEU A 648 0.23 3.52 -13.69
C LEU A 648 0.72 3.03 -12.32
N PRO A 649 0.83 1.71 -12.10
CA PRO A 649 1.50 1.21 -10.92
C PRO A 649 3.02 1.41 -11.06
N VAL A 650 3.66 1.86 -9.99
CA VAL A 650 5.13 1.84 -9.86
C VAL A 650 5.61 0.40 -9.85
N ILE A 651 6.73 0.16 -10.52
CA ILE A 651 7.43 -1.12 -10.51
C ILE A 651 8.79 -0.85 -9.87
N GLU A 652 9.07 -1.49 -8.74
CA GLU A 652 10.36 -1.31 -8.05
C GLU A 652 11.52 -1.69 -8.98
N ASN A 653 12.61 -0.92 -8.93
CA ASN A 653 13.74 -1.08 -9.87
C ASN A 653 14.30 -2.50 -9.91
N LYS A 654 14.24 -3.25 -8.80
CA LYS A 654 14.64 -4.67 -8.77
C LYS A 654 13.79 -5.52 -9.71
N VAL A 655 12.47 -5.36 -9.66
CA VAL A 655 11.53 -6.05 -10.55
C VAL A 655 11.71 -5.52 -11.98
N CYS A 656 11.79 -4.19 -12.16
CA CYS A 656 11.93 -3.58 -13.48
C CYS A 656 13.23 -4.00 -14.22
N ASN A 657 14.29 -4.28 -13.47
CA ASN A 657 15.58 -4.72 -14.01
C ASN A 657 15.68 -6.24 -14.23
N ARG A 658 14.63 -7.02 -13.98
CA ARG A 658 14.62 -8.43 -14.38
C ARG A 658 14.78 -8.56 -15.90
N TYR A 659 15.30 -9.71 -16.34
CA TYR A 659 15.68 -9.90 -17.75
C TYR A 659 14.47 -9.82 -18.70
N GLU A 660 13.27 -10.16 -18.21
CA GLU A 660 12.01 -10.14 -18.95
C GLU A 660 11.60 -8.72 -19.35
N TYR A 661 12.04 -7.72 -18.58
CA TYR A 661 11.61 -6.32 -18.74
C TYR A 661 12.74 -5.47 -19.32
N LEU A 662 13.51 -4.77 -18.48
CA LEU A 662 14.55 -3.83 -18.91
C LEU A 662 15.98 -4.33 -18.67
N ASN A 663 16.17 -5.54 -18.13
CA ASN A 663 17.45 -6.27 -18.09
C ASN A 663 18.63 -5.42 -17.58
N GLY A 664 18.51 -4.91 -16.36
CA GLY A 664 19.58 -4.15 -15.69
C GLY A 664 19.83 -2.73 -16.20
N ARG A 665 19.04 -2.21 -17.15
CA ARG A 665 19.27 -0.88 -17.74
C ARG A 665 18.84 0.29 -16.84
N VAL A 666 17.97 0.05 -15.85
CA VAL A 666 17.39 1.10 -15.01
C VAL A 666 18.30 1.40 -13.82
N LYS A 667 18.73 2.64 -13.72
CA LYS A 667 19.63 3.15 -12.67
C LYS A 667 18.85 3.58 -11.42
N SER A 668 19.56 3.83 -10.32
CA SER A 668 18.96 4.34 -9.07
C SER A 668 18.38 5.75 -9.20
N THR A 669 18.86 6.54 -10.16
CA THR A 669 18.35 7.87 -10.55
C THR A 669 17.08 7.81 -11.38
N GLU A 670 16.57 6.61 -11.65
CA GLU A 670 15.38 6.36 -12.48
C GLU A 670 14.35 5.55 -11.68
N LEU A 671 13.09 5.61 -12.10
CA LEU A 671 12.03 4.73 -11.64
C LEU A 671 11.20 4.22 -12.82
N CYS A 672 10.53 3.08 -12.62
CA CYS A 672 9.62 2.51 -13.59
C CYS A 672 8.17 2.65 -13.14
N ALA A 673 7.27 2.94 -14.08
CA ALA A 673 5.84 2.87 -13.85
C ALA A 673 5.14 2.37 -15.12
N GLY A 674 4.16 1.49 -14.96
CA GLY A 674 3.41 0.96 -16.08
C GLY A 674 2.75 -0.38 -15.80
N ASN A 675 1.79 -0.74 -16.64
CA ASN A 675 1.17 -2.06 -16.59
C ASN A 675 2.04 -3.07 -17.35
N LEU A 676 2.45 -4.14 -16.67
CA LEU A 676 3.29 -5.19 -17.28
C LEU A 676 2.57 -5.95 -18.41
N ALA A 677 1.24 -6.06 -18.34
CA ALA A 677 0.41 -6.61 -19.42
C ALA A 677 0.35 -5.69 -20.67
N GLY A 678 0.90 -4.47 -20.60
CA GLY A 678 0.82 -3.46 -21.66
C GLY A 678 -0.47 -2.64 -21.64
N GLY A 679 -0.71 -1.89 -22.71
CA GLY A 679 -1.95 -1.18 -22.99
C GLY A 679 -1.99 0.29 -22.54
N THR A 680 -1.33 0.68 -21.44
CA THR A 680 -1.29 2.09 -20.99
C THR A 680 0.14 2.47 -20.56
N ASP A 681 0.66 3.56 -21.13
CA ASP A 681 2.02 4.06 -20.89
C ASP A 681 2.16 5.50 -21.41
N SER A 682 3.27 6.17 -21.06
CA SER A 682 3.66 7.48 -21.57
C SER A 682 4.01 7.46 -23.06
N CYS A 683 3.63 8.50 -23.81
CA CYS A 683 3.89 8.60 -25.24
C CYS A 683 4.54 9.92 -25.69
N GLN A 684 4.85 10.03 -26.99
CA GLN A 684 5.38 11.25 -27.57
C GLN A 684 4.48 12.45 -27.23
N GLY A 685 5.06 13.53 -26.73
CA GLY A 685 4.33 14.73 -26.28
C GLY A 685 4.11 14.80 -24.76
N ASP A 686 4.25 13.69 -24.04
CA ASP A 686 4.24 13.68 -22.56
C ASP A 686 5.65 13.87 -21.96
N SER A 687 6.68 13.97 -22.80
CA SER A 687 8.07 14.23 -22.44
C SER A 687 8.20 15.40 -21.46
N GLY A 688 8.92 15.20 -20.36
CA GLY A 688 9.06 16.18 -19.30
C GLY A 688 7.84 16.34 -18.38
N GLY A 689 6.72 15.69 -18.69
CA GLY A 689 5.51 15.70 -17.87
C GLY A 689 5.66 15.04 -16.50
N PRO A 690 4.71 15.29 -15.58
CA PRO A 690 4.72 14.76 -14.22
C PRO A 690 4.32 13.29 -14.18
N LEU A 691 5.00 12.53 -13.33
CA LEU A 691 4.47 11.31 -12.70
C LEU A 691 4.26 11.60 -11.20
N VAL A 692 2.99 11.75 -10.81
CA VAL A 692 2.60 12.09 -9.45
C VAL A 692 1.96 10.91 -8.74
N CYS A 693 2.33 10.69 -7.48
CA CYS A 693 1.78 9.62 -6.66
C CYS A 693 1.02 10.22 -5.48
N PHE A 694 -0.19 9.70 -5.21
CA PHE A 694 -0.97 10.14 -4.07
C PHE A 694 -0.40 9.55 -2.77
N GLU A 695 -0.11 10.41 -1.80
CA GLU A 695 0.37 10.01 -0.49
C GLU A 695 -0.37 10.79 0.61
N LYS A 696 -1.16 10.06 1.41
CA LYS A 696 -2.00 10.55 2.52
C LYS A 696 -3.11 11.51 2.10
N ASP A 697 -2.77 12.73 1.71
CA ASP A 697 -3.70 13.83 1.46
C ASP A 697 -3.29 14.72 0.27
N LYS A 698 -2.22 14.36 -0.46
CA LYS A 698 -1.69 15.16 -1.55
C LYS A 698 -0.94 14.33 -2.58
N TYR A 699 -0.76 14.90 -3.76
CA TYR A 699 0.08 14.35 -4.82
C TYR A 699 1.51 14.87 -4.72
N ILE A 700 2.45 13.93 -4.78
CA ILE A 700 3.89 14.21 -4.76
C ILE A 700 4.47 13.87 -6.12
N LEU A 701 5.29 14.76 -6.68
CA LEU A 701 5.98 14.55 -7.95
C LEU A 701 7.14 13.55 -7.75
N GLN A 702 6.91 12.31 -8.13
CA GLN A 702 7.90 11.24 -7.95
C GLN A 702 8.76 11.01 -9.19
N GLY A 703 8.22 11.31 -10.37
CA GLY A 703 8.91 11.12 -11.64
C GLY A 703 8.73 12.26 -12.63
N VAL A 704 9.70 12.40 -13.53
CA VAL A 704 9.62 13.22 -14.76
C VAL A 704 9.70 12.27 -15.96
N THR A 705 8.76 12.37 -16.89
CA THR A 705 8.71 11.52 -18.09
C THR A 705 9.96 11.71 -18.94
N SER A 706 10.70 10.62 -19.18
CA SER A 706 12.03 10.66 -19.84
C SER A 706 12.09 9.78 -21.08
N TRP A 707 12.08 8.45 -20.93
CA TRP A 707 12.26 7.52 -22.06
C TRP A 707 11.47 6.22 -21.89
N GLY A 708 11.33 5.46 -22.98
CA GLY A 708 10.70 4.14 -22.99
C GLY A 708 11.04 3.37 -24.26
N LEU A 709 10.93 2.02 -24.23
CA LEU A 709 11.17 1.17 -25.39
C LEU A 709 9.90 1.02 -26.26
N GLY A 710 9.29 2.15 -26.60
CA GLY A 710 8.01 2.26 -27.30
C GLY A 710 6.81 2.33 -26.36
N CYS A 711 5.79 3.07 -26.77
CA CYS A 711 4.56 3.28 -25.99
C CYS A 711 3.79 1.99 -25.71
N ALA A 712 3.43 1.79 -24.44
CA ALA A 712 2.35 0.90 -24.01
C ALA A 712 2.55 -0.57 -24.40
N ARG A 713 3.81 -0.96 -24.62
CA ARG A 713 4.17 -2.31 -25.01
C ARG A 713 4.11 -3.25 -23.80
N PRO A 714 3.56 -4.46 -23.97
CA PRO A 714 3.66 -5.49 -22.94
C PRO A 714 5.12 -5.69 -22.51
N ASN A 715 5.33 -5.87 -21.19
CA ASN A 715 6.62 -6.07 -20.55
C ASN A 715 7.66 -4.93 -20.72
N LYS A 716 7.26 -3.76 -21.20
CA LYS A 716 8.14 -2.60 -21.36
C LYS A 716 7.53 -1.39 -20.65
N PRO A 717 7.69 -1.30 -19.31
CA PRO A 717 7.19 -0.14 -18.58
C PRO A 717 7.94 1.14 -18.97
N GLY A 718 7.27 2.28 -18.85
CA GLY A 718 7.89 3.60 -19.01
C GLY A 718 8.93 3.87 -17.93
N VAL A 719 9.98 4.61 -18.30
CA VAL A 719 11.08 4.99 -17.41
C VAL A 719 11.07 6.51 -17.19
N TYR A 720 11.14 6.89 -15.92
CA TYR A 720 11.04 8.26 -15.45
C TYR A 720 12.28 8.62 -14.67
N VAL A 721 12.69 9.89 -14.72
CA VAL A 721 13.73 10.38 -13.80
C VAL A 721 13.16 10.40 -12.38
N ARG A 722 13.88 9.81 -11.42
CA ARG A 722 13.48 9.76 -10.02
C ARG A 722 13.77 11.09 -9.32
N VAL A 723 12.74 11.92 -9.17
CA VAL A 723 12.85 13.29 -8.65
C VAL A 723 13.53 13.35 -7.29
N SER A 724 13.24 12.40 -6.39
CA SER A 724 13.84 12.36 -5.05
C SER A 724 15.37 12.32 -5.02
N ARG A 725 16.02 11.83 -6.10
CA ARG A 725 17.49 11.82 -6.22
C ARG A 725 18.08 13.18 -6.56
N PHE A 726 17.23 14.09 -7.06
CA PHE A 726 17.64 15.41 -7.53
C PHE A 726 17.09 16.54 -6.66
N VAL A 727 16.28 16.25 -5.63
CA VAL A 727 15.76 17.26 -4.68
C VAL A 727 16.86 18.14 -4.09
N PRO A 728 18.01 17.60 -3.61
CA PRO A 728 19.11 18.46 -3.12
C PRO A 728 19.65 19.43 -4.18
N TRP A 729 19.73 19.00 -5.44
CA TRP A 729 20.13 19.86 -6.56
C TRP A 729 19.05 20.91 -6.85
N ILE A 730 17.78 20.51 -6.90
CA ILE A 730 16.64 21.40 -7.14
C ILE A 730 16.60 22.53 -6.10
N GLU A 731 16.62 22.17 -4.81
CA GLU A 731 16.60 23.14 -3.71
C GLU A 731 17.86 24.02 -3.69
N GLY A 732 19.02 23.44 -4.04
CA GLY A 732 20.26 24.19 -4.21
C GLY A 732 20.17 25.27 -5.27
N ILE A 733 19.64 24.94 -6.46
CA ILE A 733 19.45 25.90 -7.55
C ILE A 733 18.41 26.96 -7.17
N MET A 734 17.26 26.55 -6.63
CA MET A 734 16.16 27.45 -6.27
C MET A 734 16.55 28.48 -5.21
N ARG A 735 17.42 28.10 -4.26
CA ARG A 735 17.89 28.99 -3.20
C ARG A 735 18.96 29.98 -3.67
N ASN A 736 19.77 29.61 -4.66
CA ASN A 736 20.93 30.38 -5.10
C ASN A 736 20.64 31.31 -6.29
N ASN A 737 19.44 31.26 -6.88
CA ASN A 737 19.14 31.94 -8.15
C ASN A 737 17.82 32.67 -8.17
#